data_AF-A0AAE9A434-F1
#
_entry.id   AF-A0AAE9A434-F1
#
_cell.length_a   1.000
_cell.length_b   1.000
_cell.length_c   1.000
_cell.angle_alpha   90.00
_cell.angle_beta   90.00
_cell.angle_gamma   90.00
#
_symmetry.space_group_name_H-M   'P 1'
#
loop_
_entity.id
_entity.type
_entity.pdbx_description
1 polymer ?
#
loop_
_entity_poly.entity_id
_entity_poly.type
_entity_poly.pdbx_seq_one_letter_code
_entity_poly.pdbx_strand_id
1 'polypeptide(L)'
;MILPRVLHSYSHYITYYSKIFFLCSICFVTYYGFLRTETDYSKHPHFIYLQQLRENQQNSECVIPEVDPWDPSILSYYSKPSSLVCSPVQVQAVKSFENGIITFDESLVKNAKCYKVELSHDENVTDLDVKYGTAVLLDLSKSLTVEIPEEMFQISCESDNMLKTEFFKYHYAQIIPKKANLKNKQIQESTPDFPSVIMIGLDSMSRSNFIRQMPKTYKYMKDSGFIDMKGHMKIHDNTYGNLLAILTGKRGVSVQEFKAEMNESWHIAFDEYDFVWKTFSENGYATLFSEDRPDIGTFTYKNLLRGFLQQPTDHYLRPFWISAFWSLISRRSAASCYDNKPQHKIQLEYIEKFLEKYEKKRKFAFWWSQDMSHGFLNLIGRTDDDFEEFFKKNEKRLEDSVVIVFSDHGHRYDKIRETVIGRIESRMPFHSIKIPDAVTKKYPFIIQNLIANSKLMTTQFDVNDSLRKIASGRIGETITRTDLKRSYSYFDPFPKRTGCFEAGIPSDFCPCFSEIEIPKTEALEAAGELMIIVNELLENTEQTEEYEQDSKELKEYMCTPMEFNNIEYSSVRLPMLSVVNDIKSVDTPLQSFSLQYHIVVRAKPPSNALIESTLEHNLKTDTWSSLGEIERNNKYGNTSFCVNDRILKKICHCISRKTDPATAIL
;
A
#
# COMPACT_ATOMS: atom_id res chain seq x y z
N MET A 1 33.50 84.60 44.96
CA MET A 1 34.45 83.57 44.51
C MET A 1 33.63 82.32 44.19
N ILE A 2 33.78 81.77 42.97
CA ILE A 2 33.23 80.49 42.48
C ILE A 2 31.70 80.41 42.25
N LEU A 3 31.22 80.93 41.10
CA LEU A 3 30.22 80.32 40.19
C LEU A 3 29.84 81.37 39.13
N PRO A 4 30.66 81.59 38.08
CA PRO A 4 30.10 81.38 36.73
C PRO A 4 31.20 81.12 35.69
N ARG A 5 31.70 79.89 35.58
CA ARG A 5 32.58 79.50 34.45
C ARG A 5 32.31 78.11 33.87
N VAL A 6 31.24 77.43 34.30
CA VAL A 6 30.92 76.08 33.80
C VAL A 6 29.81 76.10 32.74
N LEU A 7 28.93 77.11 32.68
CA LEU A 7 27.75 77.05 31.81
C LEU A 7 27.98 77.40 30.32
N HIS A 8 29.13 77.97 29.94
CA HIS A 8 29.39 78.30 28.53
C HIS A 8 30.12 77.18 27.76
N SER A 9 30.75 76.21 28.45
CA SER A 9 31.45 75.10 27.80
C SER A 9 30.55 73.91 27.45
N TYR A 10 29.32 73.86 27.98
CA TYR A 10 28.41 72.72 27.79
C TYR A 10 27.24 73.01 26.83
N SER A 11 27.03 74.26 26.40
CA SER A 11 25.95 74.64 25.48
C SER A 11 26.04 73.89 24.14
N HIS A 12 27.25 73.76 23.58
CA HIS A 12 27.49 73.01 22.35
C HIS A 12 27.29 71.49 22.52
N TYR A 13 27.62 70.94 23.69
CA TYR A 13 27.39 69.53 23.97
C TYR A 13 25.90 69.24 24.19
N ILE A 14 25.16 70.11 24.88
CA ILE A 14 23.71 69.95 25.09
C ILE A 14 22.96 70.02 23.75
N THR A 15 23.31 70.94 22.85
CA THR A 15 22.70 70.98 21.52
C THR A 15 23.07 69.77 20.66
N TYR A 16 24.32 69.29 20.72
CA TYR A 16 24.75 68.11 19.99
C TYR A 16 24.08 66.81 20.49
N TYR A 17 24.07 66.58 21.80
CA TYR A 17 23.40 65.41 22.39
C TYR A 17 21.88 65.47 22.28
N SER A 18 21.26 66.65 22.31
CA SER A 18 19.81 66.77 22.06
C SER A 18 19.44 66.39 20.62
N LYS A 19 20.28 66.75 19.64
CA LYS A 19 20.08 66.37 18.23
C LYS A 19 20.27 64.86 18.03
N ILE A 20 21.28 64.26 18.66
CA ILE A 20 21.48 62.80 18.63
C ILE A 20 20.30 62.09 19.30
N PHE A 21 19.87 62.53 20.48
CA PHE A 21 18.74 61.93 21.18
C PHE A 21 17.45 62.05 20.37
N PHE A 22 17.22 63.19 19.71
CA PHE A 22 16.08 63.39 18.82
C PHE A 22 16.17 62.49 17.57
N LEU A 23 17.35 62.33 16.97
CA LEU A 23 17.56 61.41 15.84
C LEU A 23 17.35 59.95 16.27
N CYS A 24 17.90 59.53 17.41
CA CYS A 24 17.71 58.20 17.97
C CYS A 24 16.25 57.95 18.35
N SER A 25 15.53 58.97 18.85
CA SER A 25 14.11 58.88 19.15
C SER A 25 13.28 58.75 17.88
N ILE A 26 13.62 59.48 16.82
CA ILE A 26 12.97 59.33 15.51
C ILE A 26 13.26 57.94 14.94
N CYS A 27 14.52 57.48 14.94
CA CYS A 27 14.89 56.15 14.50
C CYS A 27 14.22 55.05 15.33
N PHE A 28 14.08 55.25 16.64
CA PHE A 28 13.37 54.33 17.51
C PHE A 28 11.88 54.34 17.22
N VAL A 29 11.25 55.50 17.05
CA VAL A 29 9.81 55.62 16.73
C VAL A 29 9.51 55.14 15.30
N THR A 30 10.41 55.33 14.33
CA THR A 30 10.25 54.76 12.98
C THR A 30 10.52 53.27 12.99
N TYR A 31 11.54 52.77 13.69
CA TYR A 31 11.79 51.33 13.84
C TYR A 31 10.64 50.64 14.58
N TYR A 32 10.16 51.21 15.69
CA TYR A 32 9.01 50.69 16.44
C TYR A 32 7.70 50.90 15.68
N GLY A 33 7.56 51.98 14.92
CA GLY A 33 6.41 52.23 14.05
C GLY A 33 6.34 51.25 12.89
N PHE A 34 7.48 50.87 12.31
CA PHE A 34 7.62 49.87 11.26
C PHE A 34 7.49 48.43 11.79
N LEU A 35 7.89 48.19 13.04
CA LEU A 35 7.64 46.92 13.74
C LEU A 35 6.19 46.78 14.25
N ARG A 36 5.50 47.90 14.51
CA ARG A 36 4.12 47.93 15.02
C ARG A 36 3.07 48.15 13.94
N THR A 37 3.48 48.38 12.69
CA THR A 37 2.67 47.90 11.56
C THR A 37 2.73 46.39 11.57
N GLU A 38 2.04 45.77 12.53
CA GLU A 38 1.47 44.46 12.29
C GLU A 38 0.63 44.64 11.02
N THR A 39 1.11 44.09 9.92
CA THR A 39 0.28 43.89 8.74
C THR A 39 -0.97 43.20 9.25
N ASP A 40 -2.10 43.91 9.24
CA ASP A 40 -3.39 43.33 9.61
C ASP A 40 -3.74 42.31 8.53
N TYR A 41 -3.22 41.09 8.67
CA TYR A 41 -3.33 40.02 7.67
C TYR A 41 -4.79 39.59 7.47
N SER A 42 -5.71 39.96 8.37
CA SER A 42 -7.16 39.84 8.16
C SER A 42 -7.64 40.63 6.93
N LYS A 43 -6.85 41.61 6.48
CA LYS A 43 -7.09 42.41 5.28
C LYS A 43 -6.27 41.97 4.07
N HIS A 44 -5.47 40.91 4.17
CA HIS A 44 -4.70 40.39 3.05
C HIS A 44 -5.67 39.83 1.98
N PRO A 45 -5.56 40.21 0.70
CA PRO A 45 -6.53 39.82 -0.33
C PRO A 45 -6.72 38.30 -0.44
N HIS A 46 -5.64 37.52 -0.31
CA HIS A 46 -5.71 36.05 -0.32
C HIS A 46 -6.40 35.50 0.94
N PHE A 47 -6.21 36.14 2.10
CA PHE A 47 -6.87 35.72 3.35
C PHE A 47 -8.38 35.98 3.28
N ILE A 48 -8.79 37.15 2.78
CA ILE A 48 -10.21 37.49 2.54
C ILE A 48 -10.85 36.53 1.52
N TYR A 49 -10.13 36.21 0.44
CA TYR A 49 -10.61 35.28 -0.58
C TYR A 49 -10.85 33.88 -0.01
N LEU A 50 -9.88 33.34 0.74
CA LEU A 50 -10.02 32.05 1.44
C LEU A 50 -11.14 32.09 2.49
N GLN A 51 -11.34 33.24 3.15
CA GLN A 51 -12.43 33.47 4.09
C GLN A 51 -13.83 33.44 3.42
N GLN A 52 -13.95 33.94 2.20
CA GLN A 52 -15.18 33.89 1.39
C GLN A 52 -15.46 32.48 0.86
N LEU A 53 -14.42 31.72 0.50
CA LEU A 53 -14.55 30.32 0.07
C LEU A 53 -14.92 29.39 1.23
N ARG A 54 -14.42 29.70 2.44
CA ARG A 54 -14.84 29.11 3.72
C ARG A 54 -16.32 29.34 4.05
N GLU A 55 -16.87 30.52 3.74
CA GLU A 55 -18.30 30.82 3.99
C GLU A 55 -19.25 29.97 3.14
N ASN A 56 -18.76 29.36 2.06
CA ASN A 56 -19.50 28.40 1.24
C ASN A 56 -19.34 26.93 1.71
N GLN A 57 -18.41 26.63 2.61
CA GLN A 57 -18.25 25.30 3.21
C GLN A 57 -19.14 25.17 4.47
N GLN A 58 -20.27 24.48 4.34
CA GLN A 58 -21.25 24.37 5.43
C GLN A 58 -20.80 23.48 6.62
N ASN A 59 -19.78 22.62 6.48
CA ASN A 59 -19.42 21.63 7.50
C ASN A 59 -17.91 21.55 7.80
N SER A 60 -17.57 21.42 9.08
CA SER A 60 -16.21 21.19 9.61
C SER A 60 -15.75 19.74 9.58
N GLU A 61 -16.57 18.84 9.03
CA GLU A 61 -16.38 17.39 9.05
C GLU A 61 -15.78 16.91 7.72
N CYS A 62 -14.96 15.85 7.74
CA CYS A 62 -14.55 15.19 6.51
C CYS A 62 -15.77 14.77 5.67
N VAL A 63 -15.83 15.26 4.43
CA VAL A 63 -16.73 14.74 3.40
C VAL A 63 -15.94 13.76 2.55
N ILE A 64 -16.31 12.48 2.60
CA ILE A 64 -15.69 11.42 1.79
C ILE A 64 -16.00 11.72 0.31
N PRO A 65 -14.99 11.85 -0.57
CA PRO A 65 -15.24 12.12 -1.98
C PRO A 65 -15.98 10.98 -2.66
N GLU A 66 -17.04 11.31 -3.40
CA GLU A 66 -17.66 10.38 -4.35
C GLU A 66 -17.03 10.56 -5.73
N VAL A 67 -16.02 9.73 -6.02
CA VAL A 67 -15.30 9.76 -7.30
C VAL A 67 -16.14 9.10 -8.38
N ASP A 68 -16.37 9.78 -9.51
CA ASP A 68 -16.91 9.17 -10.73
C ASP A 68 -15.84 8.28 -11.38
N PRO A 69 -16.04 6.96 -11.49
CA PRO A 69 -15.10 6.08 -12.17
C PRO A 69 -14.86 6.46 -13.63
N TRP A 70 -15.74 7.24 -14.26
CA TRP A 70 -15.66 7.64 -15.67
C TRP A 70 -15.40 9.14 -15.85
N ASP A 71 -14.83 9.81 -14.84
CA ASP A 71 -14.52 11.23 -14.93
C ASP A 71 -13.69 11.58 -16.18
N PRO A 72 -14.08 12.61 -16.97
CA PRO A 72 -13.41 12.94 -18.23
C PRO A 72 -11.90 13.17 -18.11
N SER A 73 -11.41 13.64 -16.95
CA SER A 73 -9.98 13.91 -16.72
C SER A 73 -9.11 12.66 -16.76
N ILE A 74 -9.68 11.48 -16.49
CA ILE A 74 -8.93 10.22 -16.43
C ILE A 74 -9.24 9.24 -17.57
N LEU A 75 -10.26 9.51 -18.39
CA LEU A 75 -10.68 8.62 -19.47
C LEU A 75 -9.57 8.38 -20.50
N SER A 76 -8.68 9.34 -20.71
CA SER A 76 -7.54 9.21 -21.63
C SER A 76 -6.51 8.16 -21.18
N TYR A 77 -6.48 7.81 -19.89
CA TYR A 77 -5.59 6.79 -19.33
C TYR A 77 -6.24 5.40 -19.28
N TYR A 78 -7.57 5.33 -19.45
CA TYR A 78 -8.29 4.07 -19.52
C TYR A 78 -8.07 3.41 -20.89
N SER A 79 -7.76 2.12 -20.86
CA SER A 79 -7.82 1.28 -22.04
C SER A 79 -8.29 -0.11 -21.65
N LYS A 80 -9.01 -0.77 -22.57
CA LYS A 80 -9.37 -2.17 -22.41
C LYS A 80 -8.27 -3.04 -23.04
N PRO A 81 -7.54 -3.84 -22.26
CA PRO A 81 -6.50 -4.69 -22.82
C PRO A 81 -7.09 -5.83 -23.66
N SER A 82 -6.33 -6.30 -24.65
CA SER A 82 -6.64 -7.55 -25.36
C SER A 82 -6.55 -8.75 -24.42
N SER A 83 -7.27 -9.84 -24.69
CA SER A 83 -7.20 -11.06 -23.89
C SER A 83 -5.77 -11.62 -23.79
N LEU A 84 -5.45 -12.23 -22.64
CA LEU A 84 -4.17 -12.91 -22.44
C LEU A 84 -4.16 -14.23 -23.21
N VAL A 85 -3.08 -14.48 -23.97
CA VAL A 85 -2.87 -15.73 -24.71
C VAL A 85 -1.59 -16.39 -24.22
N CYS A 86 -1.71 -17.58 -23.62
CA CYS A 86 -0.58 -18.37 -23.16
C CYS A 86 -0.39 -19.57 -24.10
N SER A 87 0.80 -19.71 -24.67
CA SER A 87 1.14 -20.79 -25.60
C SER A 87 2.18 -21.73 -24.99
N PRO A 88 2.10 -23.06 -25.22
CA PRO A 88 3.09 -23.99 -24.69
C PRO A 88 4.51 -23.65 -25.15
N VAL A 89 5.46 -23.65 -24.23
CA VAL A 89 6.90 -23.41 -24.50
C VAL A 89 7.72 -24.70 -24.52
N GLN A 90 7.08 -25.82 -24.21
CA GLN A 90 7.64 -27.17 -24.15
C GLN A 90 6.59 -28.21 -24.53
N VAL A 91 7.04 -29.44 -24.81
CA VAL A 91 6.14 -30.59 -24.97
C VAL A 91 5.49 -30.93 -23.63
N GLN A 92 4.26 -31.45 -23.64
CA GLN A 92 3.49 -31.70 -22.43
C GLN A 92 3.57 -33.20 -22.08
N ALA A 93 4.56 -33.59 -21.28
CA ALA A 93 4.73 -35.01 -20.89
C ALA A 93 3.62 -35.50 -19.94
N VAL A 94 2.94 -34.59 -19.26
CA VAL A 94 1.80 -34.87 -18.38
C VAL A 94 0.50 -34.51 -19.10
N LYS A 95 -0.42 -35.48 -19.19
CA LYS A 95 -1.77 -35.30 -19.76
C LYS A 95 -2.73 -34.63 -18.79
N SER A 96 -2.67 -35.02 -17.52
CA SER A 96 -3.58 -34.51 -16.49
C SER A 96 -2.97 -34.64 -15.09
N PHE A 97 -3.40 -33.74 -14.21
CA PHE A 97 -3.14 -33.81 -12.78
C PHE A 97 -4.44 -33.53 -12.03
N GLU A 98 -4.99 -34.56 -11.39
CA GLU A 98 -6.28 -34.49 -10.70
C GLU A 98 -6.22 -35.25 -9.38
N ASN A 99 -6.60 -34.60 -8.27
CA ASN A 99 -6.70 -35.21 -6.94
C ASN A 99 -5.43 -35.99 -6.51
N GLY A 100 -4.25 -35.42 -6.75
CA GLY A 100 -2.97 -36.05 -6.40
C GLY A 100 -2.51 -37.11 -7.40
N ILE A 101 -3.24 -37.33 -8.48
CA ILE A 101 -2.91 -38.34 -9.48
C ILE A 101 -2.43 -37.66 -10.76
N ILE A 102 -1.21 -37.98 -11.19
CA ILE A 102 -0.63 -37.55 -12.47
C ILE A 102 -0.74 -38.67 -13.49
N THR A 103 -1.20 -38.32 -14.68
CA THR A 103 -1.21 -39.23 -15.84
C THR A 103 -0.27 -38.71 -16.91
N PHE A 104 0.67 -39.55 -17.36
CA PHE A 104 1.68 -39.22 -18.37
C PHE A 104 1.21 -39.55 -19.80
N ASP A 105 1.79 -38.84 -20.78
CA ASP A 105 1.65 -39.20 -22.19
C ASP A 105 2.63 -40.32 -22.56
N GLU A 106 2.10 -41.52 -22.76
CA GLU A 106 2.85 -42.71 -23.18
C GLU A 106 3.80 -42.45 -24.35
N SER A 107 3.35 -41.70 -25.37
CA SER A 107 4.14 -41.46 -26.58
C SER A 107 5.41 -40.66 -26.30
N LEU A 108 5.39 -39.81 -25.27
CA LEU A 108 6.50 -38.96 -24.88
C LEU A 108 7.39 -39.63 -23.83
N VAL A 109 6.82 -40.46 -22.94
CA VAL A 109 7.57 -41.05 -21.81
C VAL A 109 8.10 -42.47 -22.06
N LYS A 110 7.74 -43.11 -23.18
CA LYS A 110 8.16 -44.49 -23.49
C LYS A 110 9.67 -44.73 -23.42
N ASN A 111 10.47 -43.74 -23.85
CA ASN A 111 11.94 -43.78 -23.83
C ASN A 111 12.51 -42.63 -22.98
N ALA A 112 11.85 -42.33 -21.86
CA ALA A 112 12.25 -41.24 -20.98
C ALA A 112 12.35 -41.72 -19.53
N LYS A 113 13.17 -40.99 -18.76
CA LYS A 113 13.19 -41.08 -17.30
C LYS A 113 12.56 -39.82 -16.74
N CYS A 114 11.51 -39.98 -15.95
CA CYS A 114 10.84 -38.88 -15.27
C CYS A 114 11.13 -38.92 -13.78
N TYR A 115 11.42 -37.75 -13.21
CA TYR A 115 11.74 -37.58 -11.81
C TYR A 115 10.74 -36.63 -11.17
N LYS A 116 10.39 -36.94 -9.92
CA LYS A 116 9.66 -36.05 -9.03
C LYS A 116 10.62 -35.45 -8.01
N VAL A 117 10.50 -34.15 -7.76
CA VAL A 117 11.20 -33.45 -6.69
C VAL A 117 10.16 -32.72 -5.83
N GLU A 118 10.12 -33.00 -4.54
CA GLU A 118 9.30 -32.24 -3.58
C GLU A 118 9.82 -30.81 -3.44
N LEU A 119 8.90 -29.85 -3.31
CA LEU A 119 9.20 -28.46 -3.03
C LEU A 119 8.60 -28.13 -1.66
N SER A 120 9.43 -27.69 -0.72
CA SER A 120 8.97 -27.29 0.61
C SER A 120 9.59 -25.99 1.06
N HIS A 121 8.96 -25.37 2.05
CA HIS A 121 9.56 -24.24 2.77
C HIS A 121 10.84 -24.67 3.49
N ASP A 122 11.87 -23.82 3.52
CA ASP A 122 13.14 -24.13 4.20
C ASP A 122 13.12 -23.63 5.65
N GLU A 123 12.40 -24.41 6.47
CA GLU A 123 12.15 -24.17 7.88
C GLU A 123 13.43 -23.84 8.68
N ASN A 124 13.40 -22.73 9.42
CA ASN A 124 14.49 -22.18 10.24
C ASN A 124 15.67 -21.59 9.45
N VAL A 125 15.59 -21.55 8.12
CA VAL A 125 16.67 -21.03 7.27
C VAL A 125 16.25 -19.73 6.61
N THR A 126 15.24 -19.78 5.73
CA THR A 126 14.88 -18.63 4.90
C THR A 126 13.51 -18.80 4.23
N ASP A 127 12.80 -17.69 4.07
CA ASP A 127 11.61 -17.59 3.21
C ASP A 127 11.98 -17.09 1.78
N LEU A 128 13.26 -16.90 1.51
CA LEU A 128 13.76 -16.38 0.22
C LEU A 128 14.12 -17.48 -0.78
N ASP A 129 14.13 -18.73 -0.33
CA ASP A 129 14.53 -19.88 -1.15
C ASP A 129 13.59 -21.09 -0.91
N VAL A 130 13.78 -22.13 -1.70
CA VAL A 130 13.00 -23.37 -1.68
C VAL A 130 13.90 -24.52 -1.29
N LYS A 131 13.42 -25.36 -0.37
CA LYS A 131 14.04 -26.64 -0.10
C LYS A 131 13.58 -27.67 -1.14
N TYR A 132 14.53 -28.16 -1.92
CA TYR A 132 14.30 -29.21 -2.90
C TYR A 132 14.54 -30.59 -2.26
N GLY A 133 13.55 -31.48 -2.38
CA GLY A 133 13.68 -32.87 -1.99
C GLY A 133 14.66 -33.65 -2.89
N THR A 134 14.95 -34.90 -2.51
CA THR A 134 15.72 -35.80 -3.38
C THR A 134 14.91 -36.15 -4.63
N ALA A 135 15.56 -36.14 -5.80
CA ALA A 135 14.92 -36.57 -7.05
C ALA A 135 14.55 -38.05 -6.98
N VAL A 136 13.25 -38.35 -7.09
CA VAL A 136 12.70 -39.71 -7.09
C VAL A 136 12.33 -40.10 -8.51
N LEU A 137 12.94 -41.17 -9.02
CA LEU A 137 12.60 -41.75 -10.32
C LEU A 137 11.18 -42.35 -10.27
N LEU A 138 10.35 -41.98 -11.24
CA LEU A 138 9.00 -42.52 -11.40
C LEU A 138 9.03 -43.78 -12.26
N ASP A 139 8.51 -44.89 -11.75
CA ASP A 139 8.43 -46.17 -12.47
C ASP A 139 7.25 -46.20 -13.44
N LEU A 140 7.42 -45.52 -14.58
CA LEU A 140 6.40 -45.43 -15.64
C LEU A 140 6.25 -46.72 -16.45
N SER A 141 7.10 -47.73 -16.23
CA SER A 141 6.99 -49.04 -16.88
C SER A 141 5.82 -49.86 -16.35
N LYS A 142 5.43 -49.63 -15.09
CA LYS A 142 4.31 -50.32 -14.43
C LYS A 142 2.99 -49.59 -14.63
N SER A 143 3.01 -48.26 -14.55
CA SER A 143 1.83 -47.43 -14.65
C SER A 143 2.19 -46.04 -15.17
N LEU A 144 1.45 -45.56 -16.16
CA LEU A 144 1.51 -44.17 -16.62
C LEU A 144 0.77 -43.22 -15.69
N THR A 145 0.15 -43.75 -14.63
CA THR A 145 -0.59 -42.99 -13.64
C THR A 145 0.06 -43.16 -12.28
N VAL A 146 0.42 -42.04 -11.64
CA VAL A 146 1.22 -42.01 -10.42
C VAL A 146 0.54 -41.13 -9.38
N GLU A 147 0.40 -41.66 -8.15
CA GLU A 147 -0.07 -40.89 -7.00
C GLU A 147 1.08 -40.08 -6.39
N ILE A 148 0.80 -38.81 -6.09
CA ILE A 148 1.74 -37.83 -5.58
C ILE A 148 1.25 -37.34 -4.21
N PRO A 149 1.92 -37.75 -3.11
CA PRO A 149 1.52 -37.40 -1.76
C PRO A 149 2.04 -36.02 -1.30
N GLU A 150 2.80 -35.30 -2.13
CA GLU A 150 3.33 -33.98 -1.79
C GLU A 150 2.41 -32.86 -2.24
N GLU A 151 2.31 -31.80 -1.43
CA GLU A 151 1.46 -30.64 -1.73
C GLU A 151 2.01 -29.83 -2.90
N MET A 152 3.34 -29.69 -2.98
CA MET A 152 4.05 -28.96 -4.02
C MET A 152 5.23 -29.79 -4.50
N PHE A 153 5.38 -29.91 -5.81
CA PHE A 153 6.42 -30.73 -6.40
C PHE A 153 6.71 -30.29 -7.83
N GLN A 154 7.86 -30.69 -8.34
CA GLN A 154 8.29 -30.51 -9.71
C GLN A 154 8.40 -31.89 -10.37
N ILE A 155 7.92 -32.00 -11.60
CA ILE A 155 8.19 -33.14 -12.48
C ILE A 155 9.18 -32.70 -13.55
N SER A 156 10.23 -33.48 -13.79
CA SER A 156 11.08 -33.35 -14.97
C SER A 156 11.18 -34.67 -15.71
N CYS A 157 11.30 -34.63 -17.03
CA CYS A 157 11.52 -35.81 -17.86
C CYS A 157 12.70 -35.57 -18.81
N GLU A 158 13.61 -36.54 -18.85
CA GLU A 158 14.79 -36.55 -19.74
C GLU A 158 14.76 -37.76 -20.67
N SER A 159 15.37 -37.63 -21.84
CA SER A 159 15.54 -38.76 -22.77
C SER A 159 16.42 -39.86 -22.17
N ASP A 160 15.99 -41.12 -22.31
CA ASP A 160 16.77 -42.29 -21.89
C ASP A 160 17.68 -42.78 -23.02
N ASN A 161 18.58 -41.91 -23.46
CA ASN A 161 19.59 -42.19 -24.49
C ASN A 161 20.95 -41.61 -24.07
N MET A 162 21.99 -41.79 -24.90
CA MET A 162 23.35 -41.34 -24.58
C MET A 162 23.47 -39.83 -24.31
N LEU A 163 22.61 -39.01 -24.94
CA LEU A 163 22.56 -37.56 -24.75
C LEU A 163 21.31 -37.21 -23.95
N LYS A 164 21.40 -37.36 -22.62
CA LYS A 164 20.33 -36.99 -21.70
C LYS A 164 19.90 -35.54 -21.93
N THR A 165 18.69 -35.37 -22.43
CA THR A 165 18.11 -34.05 -22.73
C THR A 165 16.81 -33.91 -21.96
N GLU A 166 16.73 -32.95 -21.03
CA GLU A 166 15.48 -32.58 -20.36
C GLU A 166 14.55 -31.92 -21.40
N PHE A 167 13.41 -32.56 -21.67
CA PHE A 167 12.43 -32.08 -22.64
C PHE A 167 11.14 -31.57 -21.99
N PHE A 168 10.94 -31.90 -20.72
CA PHE A 168 9.79 -31.45 -19.93
C PHE A 168 10.23 -31.15 -18.51
N LYS A 169 9.77 -30.03 -17.99
CA LYS A 169 9.85 -29.67 -16.59
C LYS A 169 8.62 -28.85 -16.24
N TYR A 170 7.95 -29.12 -15.13
CA TYR A 170 6.79 -28.34 -14.70
C TYR A 170 6.58 -28.46 -13.19
N HIS A 171 6.09 -27.38 -12.57
CA HIS A 171 5.80 -27.33 -11.14
C HIS A 171 4.29 -27.49 -10.95
N TYR A 172 3.90 -28.21 -9.91
CA TYR A 172 2.52 -28.47 -9.56
C TYR A 172 2.27 -28.16 -8.08
N ALA A 173 1.04 -27.77 -7.78
CA ALA A 173 0.55 -27.60 -6.43
C ALA A 173 -0.85 -28.21 -6.29
N GLN A 174 -1.14 -28.78 -5.13
CA GLN A 174 -2.46 -29.31 -4.75
C GLN A 174 -2.80 -28.94 -3.31
N ILE A 175 -3.96 -29.34 -2.81
CA ILE A 175 -4.31 -29.18 -1.39
C ILE A 175 -4.42 -30.56 -0.76
N ILE A 176 -3.61 -30.81 0.26
CA ILE A 176 -3.69 -32.04 1.06
C ILE A 176 -4.41 -31.73 2.37
N PRO A 177 -5.68 -32.16 2.54
CA PRO A 177 -6.46 -31.79 3.71
C PRO A 177 -5.83 -32.30 5.00
N LYS A 178 -5.63 -31.39 5.95
CA LYS A 178 -5.09 -31.66 7.28
C LYS A 178 -6.24 -31.92 8.25
N LYS A 179 -6.03 -32.83 9.21
CA LYS A 179 -6.99 -33.09 10.31
C LYS A 179 -6.84 -32.08 11.45
N ALA A 180 -5.60 -31.69 11.73
CA ALA A 180 -5.24 -30.66 12.68
C ALA A 180 -4.42 -29.59 11.98
N ASN A 181 -4.59 -28.34 12.40
CA ASN A 181 -3.85 -27.21 11.85
C ASN A 181 -2.46 -27.05 12.51
N LEU A 182 -1.70 -26.04 12.08
CA LEU A 182 -0.36 -25.72 12.60
C LEU A 182 -0.29 -25.50 14.13
N LYS A 183 -1.41 -25.17 14.78
CA LYS A 183 -1.49 -25.04 16.25
C LYS A 183 -1.92 -26.33 16.94
N ASN A 184 -1.89 -27.45 16.23
CA ASN A 184 -2.36 -28.77 16.66
C ASN A 184 -3.82 -28.77 17.12
N LYS A 185 -4.64 -27.84 16.60
CA LYS A 185 -6.08 -27.81 16.85
C LYS A 185 -6.78 -28.61 15.77
N GLN A 186 -7.73 -29.46 16.17
CA GLN A 186 -8.60 -30.13 15.23
C GLN A 186 -9.40 -29.07 14.44
N ILE A 187 -9.43 -29.23 13.11
CA ILE A 187 -10.18 -28.34 12.23
C ILE A 187 -11.68 -28.58 12.43
N GLN A 188 -12.41 -27.54 12.80
CA GLN A 188 -13.81 -27.60 13.20
C GLN A 188 -14.77 -27.31 12.04
N GLU A 189 -16.06 -27.56 12.24
CA GLU A 189 -17.11 -27.16 11.29
C GLU A 189 -17.36 -25.65 11.36
N SER A 190 -17.64 -25.07 10.20
CA SER A 190 -18.10 -23.69 10.03
C SER A 190 -19.51 -23.54 10.60
N THR A 191 -19.75 -22.43 11.28
CA THR A 191 -21.04 -22.12 11.91
C THR A 191 -21.32 -20.63 11.78
N PRO A 192 -22.56 -20.15 12.02
CA PRO A 192 -22.83 -18.72 12.04
C PRO A 192 -22.02 -17.91 13.06
N ASP A 193 -21.51 -18.54 14.12
CA ASP A 193 -20.65 -17.88 15.11
C ASP A 193 -19.18 -17.85 14.68
N PHE A 194 -18.77 -18.90 13.97
CA PHE A 194 -17.43 -19.09 13.42
C PHE A 194 -17.52 -19.35 11.91
N PRO A 195 -17.95 -18.35 11.11
CA PRO A 195 -17.99 -18.52 9.67
C PRO A 195 -16.57 -18.64 9.12
N SER A 196 -16.44 -19.25 7.95
CA SER A 196 -15.20 -19.23 7.17
C SER A 196 -14.92 -17.79 6.69
N VAL A 197 -13.68 -17.48 6.34
CA VAL A 197 -13.27 -16.18 5.80
C VAL A 197 -12.37 -16.39 4.60
N ILE A 198 -12.77 -15.84 3.45
CA ILE A 198 -12.03 -15.95 2.19
C ILE A 198 -11.71 -14.54 1.70
N MET A 199 -10.42 -14.18 1.74
CA MET A 199 -9.93 -12.89 1.28
C MET A 199 -9.26 -13.05 -0.08
N ILE A 200 -9.75 -12.32 -1.08
CA ILE A 200 -9.19 -12.24 -2.44
C ILE A 200 -8.69 -10.82 -2.64
N GLY A 201 -7.38 -10.62 -2.59
CA GLY A 201 -6.75 -9.33 -2.71
C GLY A 201 -6.04 -9.12 -4.05
N LEU A 202 -6.21 -7.93 -4.62
CA LEU A 202 -5.53 -7.48 -5.84
C LEU A 202 -4.75 -6.21 -5.54
N ASP A 203 -3.45 -6.23 -5.76
CA ASP A 203 -2.56 -5.09 -5.52
C ASP A 203 -2.95 -3.87 -6.37
N SER A 204 -2.88 -2.67 -5.80
CA SER A 204 -2.92 -1.40 -6.54
C SER A 204 -4.24 -1.08 -7.25
N MET A 205 -5.37 -1.63 -6.78
CA MET A 205 -6.70 -1.41 -7.32
C MET A 205 -7.50 -0.37 -6.51
N SER A 206 -7.73 0.82 -7.09
CA SER A 206 -8.70 1.76 -6.52
C SER A 206 -10.11 1.26 -6.74
N ARG A 207 -11.07 1.71 -5.92
CA ARG A 207 -12.49 1.39 -6.13
C ARG A 207 -12.94 1.74 -7.55
N SER A 208 -12.58 2.93 -8.01
CA SER A 208 -12.91 3.43 -9.34
C SER A 208 -12.23 2.63 -10.46
N ASN A 209 -10.96 2.26 -10.29
CA ASN A 209 -10.25 1.43 -11.26
C ASN A 209 -10.83 0.01 -11.34
N PHE A 210 -11.22 -0.59 -10.21
CA PHE A 210 -11.90 -1.89 -10.19
C PHE A 210 -13.22 -1.85 -10.97
N ILE A 211 -14.02 -0.79 -10.81
CA ILE A 211 -15.26 -0.61 -11.59
C ILE A 211 -14.97 -0.50 -13.10
N ARG A 212 -13.88 0.17 -13.49
CA ARG A 212 -13.49 0.32 -14.90
C ARG A 212 -12.91 -0.96 -15.52
N GLN A 213 -12.04 -1.66 -14.78
CA GLN A 213 -11.25 -2.78 -15.31
C GLN A 213 -11.89 -4.15 -15.09
N MET A 214 -12.70 -4.29 -14.03
CA MET A 214 -13.35 -5.53 -13.65
C MET A 214 -14.89 -5.39 -13.64
N PRO A 215 -15.53 -4.80 -14.69
CA PRO A 215 -16.95 -4.47 -14.65
C PRO A 215 -17.86 -5.69 -14.53
N LYS A 216 -17.51 -6.85 -15.11
CA LYS A 216 -18.33 -8.07 -15.02
C LYS A 216 -18.26 -8.66 -13.63
N THR A 217 -17.05 -8.77 -13.07
CA THR A 217 -16.82 -9.22 -11.70
C THR A 217 -17.53 -8.30 -10.71
N TYR A 218 -17.37 -6.98 -10.83
CA TYR A 218 -18.04 -6.00 -9.97
C TYR A 218 -19.56 -6.10 -10.06
N LYS A 219 -20.11 -6.29 -11.27
CA LYS A 219 -21.55 -6.50 -11.46
C LYS A 219 -22.01 -7.76 -10.74
N TYR A 220 -21.35 -8.90 -10.98
CA TYR A 220 -21.68 -10.16 -10.31
C TYR A 220 -21.67 -10.01 -8.79
N MET A 221 -20.62 -9.38 -8.24
CA MET A 221 -20.51 -9.16 -6.79
C MET A 221 -21.68 -8.37 -6.23
N LYS A 222 -22.06 -7.23 -6.85
CA LYS A 222 -23.22 -6.45 -6.42
C LYS A 222 -24.51 -7.25 -6.47
N ASP A 223 -24.74 -7.96 -7.58
CA ASP A 223 -25.94 -8.78 -7.77
C ASP A 223 -26.00 -9.95 -6.78
N SER A 224 -24.84 -10.40 -6.29
CA SER A 224 -24.68 -11.51 -5.35
C SER A 224 -24.65 -11.10 -3.86
N GLY A 225 -24.96 -9.83 -3.56
CA GLY A 225 -25.10 -9.32 -2.19
C GLY A 225 -23.80 -8.85 -1.53
N PHE A 226 -22.73 -8.62 -2.29
CA PHE A 226 -21.55 -7.94 -1.74
C PHE A 226 -21.85 -6.46 -1.46
N ILE A 227 -21.36 -5.98 -0.32
CA ILE A 227 -21.46 -4.58 0.11
C ILE A 227 -20.13 -3.89 -0.20
N ASP A 228 -20.20 -2.96 -1.14
CA ASP A 228 -19.11 -2.08 -1.55
C ASP A 228 -18.83 -1.03 -0.47
N MET A 229 -17.66 -1.11 0.16
CA MET A 229 -17.21 -0.25 1.26
C MET A 229 -16.65 1.06 0.69
N LYS A 230 -17.57 1.90 0.20
CA LYS A 230 -17.29 3.15 -0.53
C LYS A 230 -16.34 4.11 0.19
N GLY A 231 -16.37 4.14 1.52
CA GLY A 231 -15.52 5.01 2.34
C GLY A 231 -14.22 4.39 2.83
N HIS A 232 -13.78 3.26 2.24
CA HIS A 232 -12.54 2.60 2.63
C HIS A 232 -11.30 3.34 2.13
N MET A 233 -10.31 3.50 3.02
CA MET A 233 -9.12 4.32 2.79
C MET A 233 -7.83 3.57 3.15
N LYS A 234 -6.77 3.85 2.40
CA LYS A 234 -5.41 3.39 2.73
C LYS A 234 -4.87 4.15 3.94
N ILE A 235 -3.94 3.55 4.66
CA ILE A 235 -3.26 4.15 5.83
C ILE A 235 -1.75 4.30 5.64
N HIS A 236 -1.27 3.86 4.48
CA HIS A 236 0.13 3.95 4.06
C HIS A 236 0.22 4.06 2.53
N ASP A 237 1.37 4.48 2.01
CA ASP A 237 1.62 4.67 0.58
C ASP A 237 1.56 3.36 -0.20
N ASN A 238 2.25 2.31 0.27
CA ASN A 238 2.47 1.04 -0.44
C ASN A 238 1.84 -0.19 0.24
N THR A 239 1.96 -1.34 -0.41
CA THR A 239 1.46 -2.66 0.04
C THR A 239 1.90 -3.04 1.43
N TYR A 240 3.19 -2.91 1.74
CA TYR A 240 3.77 -3.36 3.00
C TYR A 240 3.05 -2.75 4.22
N GLY A 241 2.90 -1.43 4.27
CA GLY A 241 2.26 -0.76 5.40
C GLY A 241 0.75 -1.07 5.52
N ASN A 242 0.04 -1.18 4.40
CA ASN A 242 -1.40 -1.46 4.39
C ASN A 242 -1.72 -2.92 4.74
N LEU A 243 -0.99 -3.89 4.18
CA LEU A 243 -1.21 -5.30 4.48
C LEU A 243 -0.79 -5.67 5.91
N LEU A 244 0.27 -5.07 6.45
CA LEU A 244 0.61 -5.26 7.87
C LEU A 244 -0.51 -4.79 8.78
N ALA A 245 -1.17 -3.67 8.46
CA ALA A 245 -2.32 -3.20 9.23
C ALA A 245 -3.50 -4.17 9.16
N ILE A 246 -3.84 -4.70 7.97
CA ILE A 246 -4.88 -5.74 7.80
C ILE A 246 -4.55 -6.99 8.62
N LEU A 247 -3.32 -7.45 8.54
CA LEU A 247 -2.96 -8.78 9.00
C LEU A 247 -2.52 -8.83 10.46
N THR A 248 -1.99 -7.74 11.01
CA THR A 248 -1.53 -7.69 12.40
C THR A 248 -2.33 -6.72 13.27
N GLY A 249 -3.03 -5.77 12.66
CA GLY A 249 -3.67 -4.65 13.36
C GLY A 249 -2.70 -3.55 13.77
N LYS A 250 -1.43 -3.66 13.37
CA LYS A 250 -0.33 -2.74 13.72
C LYS A 250 0.13 -1.92 12.54
N ARG A 251 0.60 -0.71 12.82
CA ARG A 251 1.32 0.13 11.86
C ARG A 251 2.74 -0.41 11.69
N GLY A 252 3.07 -0.86 10.50
CA GLY A 252 4.37 -1.44 10.18
C GLY A 252 5.48 -0.44 9.83
N VAL A 253 5.12 0.81 9.52
CA VAL A 253 6.04 1.86 9.06
C VAL A 253 5.67 3.19 9.70
N SER A 254 6.66 3.90 10.22
CA SER A 254 6.53 5.24 10.79
C SER A 254 6.25 6.25 9.69
N VAL A 255 5.37 7.19 10.00
CA VAL A 255 5.08 8.38 9.22
C VAL A 255 5.16 9.58 10.17
N GLN A 256 5.16 10.80 9.64
CA GLN A 256 5.37 12.01 10.45
C GLN A 256 4.42 12.10 11.65
N GLU A 257 3.13 11.77 11.48
CA GLU A 257 2.13 11.85 12.54
C GLU A 257 2.05 10.61 13.43
N PHE A 258 2.50 9.44 12.95
CA PHE A 258 2.30 8.16 13.63
C PHE A 258 3.54 7.27 13.57
N LYS A 259 4.07 6.89 14.74
CA LYS A 259 5.18 5.94 14.84
C LYS A 259 4.76 4.51 14.50
N ALA A 260 5.69 3.71 13.98
CA ALA A 260 5.51 2.29 13.82
C ALA A 260 5.32 1.58 15.17
N GLU A 261 4.58 0.48 15.11
CA GLU A 261 4.31 -0.43 16.23
C GLU A 261 5.03 -1.79 16.05
N MET A 262 5.88 -1.87 15.02
CA MET A 262 6.66 -3.03 14.60
C MET A 262 8.10 -2.60 14.32
N ASN A 263 9.04 -3.57 14.29
CA ASN A 263 10.40 -3.31 13.88
C ASN A 263 10.44 -2.88 12.41
N GLU A 264 11.07 -1.74 12.12
CA GLU A 264 11.18 -1.17 10.79
C GLU A 264 12.51 -1.50 10.09
N SER A 265 13.44 -2.15 10.78
CA SER A 265 14.72 -2.55 10.22
C SER A 265 14.55 -3.48 9.02
N TRP A 266 15.56 -3.48 8.16
CA TRP A 266 15.71 -4.50 7.13
C TRP A 266 16.13 -5.84 7.78
N HIS A 267 15.99 -6.91 7.02
CA HIS A 267 16.41 -8.27 7.38
C HIS A 267 15.73 -8.87 8.63
N ILE A 268 14.58 -8.32 9.02
CA ILE A 268 13.72 -8.93 10.04
C ILE A 268 12.98 -10.14 9.49
N ALA A 269 12.63 -11.05 10.39
CA ALA A 269 11.65 -12.10 10.16
C ALA A 269 10.33 -11.75 10.87
N PHE A 270 9.22 -12.32 10.41
CA PHE A 270 7.86 -11.95 10.85
C PHE A 270 7.22 -12.92 11.86
N ASP A 271 7.92 -13.99 12.21
CA ASP A 271 7.44 -15.11 13.02
C ASP A 271 6.94 -14.70 14.41
N GLU A 272 7.46 -13.65 15.01
CA GLU A 272 7.09 -13.22 16.37
C GLU A 272 5.80 -12.38 16.40
N TYR A 273 5.38 -11.82 15.26
CA TYR A 273 4.21 -10.94 15.24
C TYR A 273 2.90 -11.72 15.25
N ASP A 274 1.90 -11.16 15.93
CA ASP A 274 0.57 -11.77 16.02
C ASP A 274 -0.27 -11.51 14.76
N PHE A 275 0.04 -12.25 13.71
CA PHE A 275 -0.76 -12.26 12.48
C PHE A 275 -2.12 -12.93 12.70
N VAL A 276 -3.16 -12.39 12.07
CA VAL A 276 -4.56 -12.81 12.27
C VAL A 276 -4.81 -14.28 11.93
N TRP A 277 -4.06 -14.86 11.01
CA TRP A 277 -4.12 -16.30 10.71
C TRP A 277 -3.69 -17.17 11.90
N LYS A 278 -2.89 -16.66 12.84
CA LYS A 278 -2.57 -17.36 14.09
C LYS A 278 -3.81 -17.43 14.97
N THR A 279 -4.56 -16.34 15.11
CA THR A 279 -5.85 -16.33 15.83
C THR A 279 -6.86 -17.30 15.19
N PHE A 280 -6.95 -17.33 13.86
CA PHE A 280 -7.78 -18.32 13.16
C PHE A 280 -7.32 -19.77 13.44
N SER A 281 -6.01 -20.03 13.38
CA SER A 281 -5.45 -21.34 13.70
C SER A 281 -5.78 -21.77 15.14
N GLU A 282 -5.63 -20.87 16.11
CA GLU A 282 -5.97 -21.14 17.51
C GLU A 282 -7.44 -21.51 17.73
N ASN A 283 -8.33 -21.03 16.85
CA ASN A 283 -9.77 -21.28 16.88
C ASN A 283 -10.24 -22.38 15.91
N GLY A 284 -9.30 -23.25 15.47
CA GLY A 284 -9.62 -24.48 14.75
C GLY A 284 -9.97 -24.28 13.27
N TYR A 285 -9.42 -23.26 12.63
CA TYR A 285 -9.51 -23.04 11.18
C TYR A 285 -8.37 -23.75 10.46
N ALA A 286 -8.62 -24.22 9.24
CA ALA A 286 -7.58 -24.45 8.25
C ALA A 286 -7.18 -23.11 7.62
N THR A 287 -5.89 -22.85 7.46
CA THR A 287 -5.36 -21.55 7.03
C THR A 287 -4.59 -21.65 5.71
N LEU A 288 -4.76 -20.66 4.82
CA LEU A 288 -4.07 -20.58 3.54
C LEU A 288 -3.48 -19.17 3.34
N PHE A 289 -2.22 -19.11 2.91
CA PHE A 289 -1.59 -17.90 2.38
C PHE A 289 -0.98 -18.18 1.01
N SER A 290 -1.37 -17.39 0.01
CA SER A 290 -0.79 -17.44 -1.34
C SER A 290 -0.51 -16.03 -1.88
N GLU A 291 0.67 -15.85 -2.48
CA GLU A 291 1.15 -14.63 -3.14
C GLU A 291 1.99 -15.04 -4.36
N ASP A 292 1.78 -14.42 -5.53
CA ASP A 292 2.29 -14.89 -6.84
C ASP A 292 3.60 -14.25 -7.32
N ARG A 293 4.06 -13.17 -6.70
CA ARG A 293 5.22 -12.38 -7.17
C ARG A 293 6.40 -12.44 -6.20
N PRO A 294 7.23 -13.50 -6.24
CA PRO A 294 8.36 -13.65 -5.31
C PRO A 294 9.44 -12.57 -5.47
N ASP A 295 9.54 -11.91 -6.62
CA ASP A 295 10.46 -10.80 -6.87
C ASP A 295 10.13 -9.52 -6.07
N ILE A 296 8.85 -9.34 -5.72
CA ILE A 296 8.33 -8.17 -4.99
C ILE A 296 7.42 -8.57 -3.82
N GLY A 297 7.55 -9.79 -3.31
CA GLY A 297 6.66 -10.35 -2.30
C GLY A 297 6.61 -9.50 -1.03
N THR A 298 5.42 -9.39 -0.43
CA THR A 298 5.11 -8.43 0.64
C THR A 298 6.07 -8.54 1.82
N PHE A 299 6.35 -9.76 2.28
CA PHE A 299 7.20 -10.03 3.45
C PHE A 299 8.66 -10.34 3.11
N THR A 300 8.98 -10.37 1.81
CA THR A 300 10.32 -10.72 1.29
C THR A 300 10.83 -9.68 0.29
N TYR A 301 10.32 -8.46 0.37
CA TYR A 301 10.46 -7.43 -0.66
C TYR A 301 11.94 -7.25 -1.06
N LYS A 302 12.26 -7.55 -2.33
CA LYS A 302 13.61 -7.48 -2.91
C LYS A 302 14.70 -8.18 -2.08
N ASN A 303 14.38 -9.26 -1.38
CA ASN A 303 15.28 -9.96 -0.46
C ASN A 303 15.83 -9.09 0.69
N LEU A 304 15.24 -7.92 0.92
CA LEU A 304 15.60 -7.03 2.02
C LEU A 304 14.90 -7.40 3.33
N LEU A 305 13.93 -8.29 3.29
CA LEU A 305 13.21 -8.84 4.44
C LEU A 305 13.35 -10.37 4.40
N ARG A 306 13.44 -11.04 5.55
CA ARG A 306 13.65 -12.49 5.62
C ARG A 306 12.37 -13.31 5.48
N GLY A 307 11.20 -12.66 5.47
CA GLY A 307 9.90 -13.33 5.45
C GLY A 307 9.62 -14.10 6.75
N PHE A 308 9.12 -15.32 6.61
CA PHE A 308 8.83 -16.22 7.73
C PHE A 308 9.87 -17.34 7.82
N LEU A 309 10.50 -17.52 8.98
CA LEU A 309 11.39 -18.65 9.23
C LEU A 309 10.62 -19.95 9.45
N GLN A 310 9.36 -19.86 9.84
CA GLN A 310 8.43 -20.98 9.97
C GLN A 310 7.25 -20.79 9.03
N GLN A 311 6.79 -21.86 8.38
CA GLN A 311 5.61 -21.77 7.50
C GLN A 311 4.42 -21.10 8.24
N PRO A 312 3.87 -19.98 7.74
CA PRO A 312 2.96 -19.14 8.52
C PRO A 312 1.52 -19.66 8.58
N THR A 313 1.13 -20.53 7.64
CA THR A 313 -0.25 -21.06 7.49
C THR A 313 -0.22 -22.54 7.11
N ASP A 314 -1.35 -23.25 7.25
CA ASP A 314 -1.44 -24.68 6.91
C ASP A 314 -1.06 -24.94 5.45
N HIS A 315 -1.46 -24.06 4.55
CA HIS A 315 -1.20 -24.14 3.12
C HIS A 315 -0.49 -22.87 2.64
N TYR A 316 0.79 -22.97 2.29
CA TYR A 316 1.62 -21.82 1.95
C TYR A 316 2.22 -21.95 0.55
N LEU A 317 1.63 -21.30 -0.46
CA LEU A 317 1.96 -21.54 -1.88
C LEU A 317 3.33 -21.00 -2.32
N ARG A 318 4.04 -20.31 -1.44
CA ARG A 318 5.27 -19.61 -1.80
C ARG A 318 6.39 -20.52 -2.36
N PRO A 319 6.67 -21.74 -1.85
CA PRO A 319 7.70 -22.60 -2.43
C PRO A 319 7.43 -22.94 -3.90
N PHE A 320 6.16 -23.12 -4.27
CA PHE A 320 5.76 -23.28 -5.67
C PHE A 320 6.12 -22.02 -6.48
N TRP A 321 5.72 -20.83 -6.03
CA TRP A 321 5.95 -19.61 -6.79
C TRP A 321 7.42 -19.24 -6.92
N ILE A 322 8.26 -19.40 -5.88
CA ILE A 322 9.70 -19.15 -6.01
C ILE A 322 10.30 -20.07 -7.08
N SER A 323 10.01 -21.38 -7.01
CA SER A 323 10.58 -22.36 -7.93
C SER A 323 10.08 -22.15 -9.38
N ALA A 324 8.77 -21.90 -9.55
CA ALA A 324 8.15 -21.67 -10.84
C ALA A 324 8.59 -20.34 -11.48
N PHE A 325 8.57 -19.24 -10.73
CA PHE A 325 8.85 -17.88 -11.23
C PHE A 325 10.26 -17.74 -11.80
N TRP A 326 11.27 -18.32 -11.13
CA TRP A 326 12.68 -18.24 -11.57
C TRP A 326 13.08 -19.30 -12.60
N SER A 327 12.18 -20.24 -12.92
CA SER A 327 12.44 -21.33 -13.86
C SER A 327 12.59 -20.85 -15.31
N LEU A 328 13.28 -21.66 -16.13
CA LEU A 328 13.40 -21.42 -17.58
C LEU A 328 12.03 -21.40 -18.29
N ILE A 329 11.04 -22.10 -17.76
CA ILE A 329 9.68 -22.16 -18.31
C ILE A 329 9.03 -20.77 -18.20
N SER A 330 9.07 -20.17 -17.01
CA SER A 330 8.59 -18.81 -16.77
C SER A 330 9.29 -17.81 -17.70
N ARG A 331 10.63 -17.87 -17.80
CA ARG A 331 11.43 -16.98 -18.67
C ARG A 331 11.10 -17.09 -20.16
N ARG A 332 10.66 -18.26 -20.63
CA ARG A 332 10.29 -18.51 -22.03
C ARG A 332 8.81 -18.23 -22.31
N SER A 333 7.99 -18.14 -21.27
CA SER A 333 6.55 -17.88 -21.38
C SER A 333 6.29 -16.42 -21.72
N ALA A 334 5.11 -16.14 -22.26
CA ALA A 334 4.64 -14.76 -22.35
C ALA A 334 4.48 -14.16 -20.94
N ALA A 335 4.57 -12.83 -20.82
CA ALA A 335 4.36 -12.15 -19.54
C ALA A 335 2.99 -12.52 -18.94
N SER A 336 2.95 -12.77 -17.63
CA SER A 336 1.77 -13.27 -16.87
C SER A 336 1.28 -14.67 -17.29
N CYS A 337 2.07 -15.40 -18.09
CA CYS A 337 1.86 -16.82 -18.36
C CYS A 337 2.92 -17.67 -17.66
N TYR A 338 2.55 -18.90 -17.34
CA TYR A 338 3.44 -19.98 -16.96
C TYR A 338 3.14 -21.16 -17.88
N ASP A 339 4.04 -21.37 -18.84
CA ASP A 339 3.82 -22.26 -19.98
C ASP A 339 2.54 -21.86 -20.76
N ASN A 340 1.59 -22.79 -20.89
CA ASN A 340 0.32 -22.60 -21.56
C ASN A 340 -0.81 -22.09 -20.65
N LYS A 341 -0.53 -21.74 -19.39
CA LYS A 341 -1.54 -21.26 -18.43
C LYS A 341 -1.28 -19.82 -17.96
N PRO A 342 -2.32 -18.99 -17.78
CA PRO A 342 -2.19 -17.75 -17.04
C PRO A 342 -1.78 -17.99 -15.57
N GLN A 343 -0.88 -17.17 -15.03
CA GLN A 343 -0.39 -17.31 -13.66
C GLN A 343 -1.51 -17.14 -12.62
N HIS A 344 -2.38 -16.14 -12.80
CA HIS A 344 -3.52 -15.93 -11.89
C HIS A 344 -4.48 -17.14 -11.85
N LYS A 345 -4.68 -17.83 -12.98
CA LYS A 345 -5.50 -19.06 -13.03
C LYS A 345 -4.90 -20.18 -12.20
N ILE A 346 -3.58 -20.37 -12.23
CA ILE A 346 -2.92 -21.39 -11.40
C ILE A 346 -3.19 -21.11 -9.92
N GLN A 347 -3.08 -19.85 -9.50
CA GLN A 347 -3.36 -19.47 -8.12
C GLN A 347 -4.85 -19.58 -7.75
N LEU A 348 -5.76 -19.24 -8.67
CA LEU A 348 -7.21 -19.41 -8.46
C LEU A 348 -7.58 -20.89 -8.33
N GLU A 349 -7.05 -21.75 -9.21
CA GLU A 349 -7.22 -23.21 -9.13
C GLU A 349 -6.78 -23.76 -7.76
N TYR A 350 -5.70 -23.24 -7.18
CA TYR A 350 -5.22 -23.64 -5.85
C TYR A 350 -6.23 -23.33 -4.74
N ILE A 351 -6.78 -22.10 -4.70
CA ILE A 351 -7.80 -21.76 -3.70
C ILE A 351 -9.14 -22.47 -3.95
N GLU A 352 -9.51 -22.75 -5.21
CA GLU A 352 -10.67 -23.60 -5.50
C GLU A 352 -10.55 -24.98 -4.88
N LYS A 353 -9.36 -25.58 -4.96
CA LYS A 353 -9.08 -26.88 -4.32
C LYS A 353 -9.12 -26.77 -2.80
N PHE A 354 -8.69 -25.66 -2.22
CA PHE A 354 -8.80 -25.42 -0.79
C PHE A 354 -10.26 -25.35 -0.34
N LEU A 355 -11.09 -24.61 -1.07
CA LEU A 355 -12.53 -24.51 -0.82
C LEU A 355 -13.21 -25.89 -0.90
N GLU A 356 -12.83 -26.69 -1.91
CA GLU A 356 -13.34 -28.05 -2.16
C GLU A 356 -12.93 -29.04 -1.04
N LYS A 357 -11.64 -29.13 -0.70
CA LYS A 357 -11.12 -30.13 0.25
C LYS A 357 -11.55 -29.90 1.69
N TYR A 358 -11.89 -28.67 2.04
CA TYR A 358 -12.35 -28.28 3.36
C TYR A 358 -13.84 -27.90 3.38
N GLU A 359 -14.67 -28.41 2.46
CA GLU A 359 -16.11 -28.14 2.42
C GLU A 359 -16.74 -28.21 3.83
N LYS A 360 -17.52 -27.20 4.22
CA LYS A 360 -18.17 -27.02 5.55
C LYS A 360 -17.23 -26.89 6.75
N LYS A 361 -15.93 -27.10 6.61
CA LYS A 361 -14.93 -26.83 7.65
C LYS A 361 -14.63 -25.34 7.75
N ARG A 362 -14.22 -24.90 8.93
CA ARG A 362 -13.70 -23.54 9.17
C ARG A 362 -12.44 -23.32 8.34
N LYS A 363 -12.48 -22.31 7.49
CA LYS A 363 -11.40 -21.93 6.57
C LYS A 363 -11.06 -20.45 6.72
N PHE A 364 -9.77 -20.13 6.75
CA PHE A 364 -9.27 -18.77 6.55
C PHE A 364 -8.30 -18.79 5.37
N ALA A 365 -8.59 -18.02 4.32
CA ALA A 365 -7.69 -17.88 3.18
C ALA A 365 -7.33 -16.41 2.97
N PHE A 366 -6.03 -16.14 2.86
CA PHE A 366 -5.49 -14.89 2.36
C PHE A 366 -4.84 -15.16 1.00
N TRP A 367 -5.60 -14.90 -0.06
CA TRP A 367 -5.14 -15.00 -1.45
C TRP A 367 -4.79 -13.61 -1.93
N TRP A 368 -3.55 -13.41 -2.34
CA TRP A 368 -3.01 -12.12 -2.77
C TRP A 368 -2.38 -12.24 -4.15
N SER A 369 -2.72 -11.32 -5.04
CA SER A 369 -2.13 -11.27 -6.38
C SER A 369 -1.65 -9.87 -6.71
N GLN A 370 -0.41 -9.83 -7.20
CA GLN A 370 0.23 -8.62 -7.71
C GLN A 370 0.42 -8.69 -9.22
N ASP A 371 0.24 -9.88 -9.83
CA ASP A 371 0.32 -10.04 -11.27
C ASP A 371 -0.76 -9.22 -11.99
N MET A 372 -0.38 -8.62 -13.12
CA MET A 372 -1.23 -7.81 -13.99
C MET A 372 -1.80 -6.50 -13.41
N SER A 373 -1.79 -6.27 -12.09
CA SER A 373 -2.24 -5.00 -11.48
C SER A 373 -1.09 -4.15 -10.94
N HIS A 374 -0.04 -4.75 -10.37
CA HIS A 374 1.07 -4.00 -9.78
C HIS A 374 1.83 -3.19 -10.83
N GLY A 375 1.64 -1.87 -10.79
CA GLY A 375 2.28 -0.92 -11.70
C GLY A 375 1.68 -0.89 -13.11
N PHE A 376 0.49 -1.48 -13.31
CA PHE A 376 -0.25 -1.48 -14.58
C PHE A 376 -1.73 -1.09 -14.37
N LEU A 377 -2.09 0.14 -14.72
CA LEU A 377 -3.44 0.67 -14.53
C LEU A 377 -4.56 -0.14 -15.24
N ASN A 378 -4.24 -0.75 -16.38
CA ASN A 378 -5.25 -1.35 -17.28
C ASN A 378 -5.11 -2.86 -17.47
N LEU A 379 -3.93 -3.43 -17.22
CA LEU A 379 -3.61 -4.79 -17.65
C LEU A 379 -4.46 -5.86 -16.94
N ILE A 380 -4.84 -5.61 -15.68
CA ILE A 380 -5.71 -6.47 -14.88
C ILE A 380 -7.07 -6.72 -15.53
N GLY A 381 -7.58 -5.82 -16.39
CA GLY A 381 -8.86 -6.01 -17.07
C GLY A 381 -8.91 -7.23 -18.02
N ARG A 382 -7.77 -7.89 -18.26
CA ARG A 382 -7.71 -9.19 -18.95
C ARG A 382 -8.28 -10.35 -18.13
N THR A 383 -8.39 -10.19 -16.81
CA THR A 383 -8.77 -11.27 -15.89
C THR A 383 -10.25 -11.19 -15.47
N ASP A 384 -10.99 -10.16 -15.88
CA ASP A 384 -12.38 -9.92 -15.47
C ASP A 384 -13.29 -11.14 -15.69
N ASP A 385 -13.18 -11.78 -16.85
CA ASP A 385 -13.96 -12.98 -17.18
C ASP A 385 -13.61 -14.16 -16.25
N ASP A 386 -12.33 -14.30 -15.90
CA ASP A 386 -11.84 -15.40 -15.08
C ASP A 386 -12.23 -15.25 -13.61
N PHE A 387 -12.24 -14.02 -13.08
CA PHE A 387 -12.71 -13.75 -11.72
C PHE A 387 -14.24 -13.88 -11.62
N GLU A 388 -14.98 -13.38 -12.62
CA GLU A 388 -16.43 -13.59 -12.68
C GLU A 388 -16.77 -15.10 -12.69
N GLU A 389 -16.09 -15.88 -13.53
CA GLU A 389 -16.25 -17.33 -13.60
C GLU A 389 -15.89 -18.01 -12.27
N PHE A 390 -14.76 -17.64 -11.67
CA PHE A 390 -14.34 -18.15 -10.36
C PHE A 390 -15.44 -17.98 -9.31
N PHE A 391 -16.01 -16.78 -9.17
CA PHE A 391 -17.04 -16.57 -8.16
C PHE A 391 -18.33 -17.33 -8.47
N LYS A 392 -18.76 -17.39 -9.73
CA LYS A 392 -19.93 -18.18 -10.15
C LYS A 392 -19.75 -19.67 -9.86
N LYS A 393 -18.61 -20.22 -10.22
CA LYS A 393 -18.28 -21.65 -10.04
C LYS A 393 -18.20 -22.04 -8.57
N ASN A 394 -17.76 -21.13 -7.71
CA ASN A 394 -17.53 -21.39 -6.29
C ASN A 394 -18.62 -20.82 -5.37
N GLU A 395 -19.75 -20.32 -5.90
CA GLU A 395 -20.83 -19.71 -5.12
C GLU A 395 -21.27 -20.61 -3.93
N LYS A 396 -21.56 -21.88 -4.21
CA LYS A 396 -21.92 -22.86 -3.17
C LYS A 396 -20.79 -23.13 -2.18
N ARG A 397 -19.53 -23.12 -2.63
CA ARG A 397 -18.37 -23.40 -1.77
C ARG A 397 -18.01 -22.22 -0.86
N LEU A 398 -18.55 -21.04 -1.16
CA LEU A 398 -18.38 -19.81 -0.41
C LEU A 398 -19.61 -19.48 0.46
N GLU A 399 -20.65 -20.32 0.46
CA GLU A 399 -21.95 -20.01 1.10
C GLU A 399 -21.85 -19.80 2.63
N ASP A 400 -20.87 -20.45 3.27
CA ASP A 400 -20.60 -20.38 4.71
C ASP A 400 -19.47 -19.39 5.07
N SER A 401 -19.01 -18.62 4.08
CA SER A 401 -17.82 -17.78 4.17
C SER A 401 -18.16 -16.29 4.14
N VAL A 402 -17.57 -15.51 5.05
CA VAL A 402 -17.39 -14.07 4.84
C VAL A 402 -16.37 -13.89 3.73
N VAL A 403 -16.81 -13.37 2.58
CA VAL A 403 -15.92 -13.17 1.42
C VAL A 403 -15.54 -11.70 1.34
N ILE A 404 -14.24 -11.42 1.32
CA ILE A 404 -13.70 -10.07 1.24
C ILE A 404 -12.88 -9.97 -0.04
N VAL A 405 -13.31 -9.12 -0.97
CA VAL A 405 -12.52 -8.77 -2.17
C VAL A 405 -11.97 -7.37 -1.94
N PHE A 406 -10.65 -7.22 -1.99
CA PHE A 406 -10.02 -5.99 -1.53
C PHE A 406 -8.75 -5.62 -2.29
N SER A 407 -8.29 -4.39 -2.04
CA SER A 407 -6.99 -3.87 -2.41
C SER A 407 -6.36 -3.19 -1.19
N ASP A 408 -5.05 -3.06 -1.22
CA ASP A 408 -4.23 -2.40 -0.22
C ASP A 408 -4.20 -0.87 -0.41
N HIS A 409 -4.06 -0.43 -1.67
CA HIS A 409 -4.11 0.96 -2.14
C HIS A 409 -4.65 1.04 -3.58
N GLY A 410 -4.85 2.24 -4.11
CA GLY A 410 -5.10 2.44 -5.53
C GLY A 410 -3.82 2.64 -6.34
N HIS A 411 -3.93 3.00 -7.62
CA HIS A 411 -2.76 3.11 -8.50
C HIS A 411 -1.83 4.26 -8.07
N ARG A 412 -0.56 3.95 -7.79
CA ARG A 412 0.42 4.89 -7.22
C ARG A 412 1.23 5.67 -8.25
N TYR A 413 1.27 5.18 -9.49
CA TYR A 413 2.17 5.69 -10.53
C TYR A 413 1.41 6.13 -11.78
N ASP A 414 2.15 6.51 -12.81
CA ASP A 414 1.67 6.93 -14.14
C ASP A 414 0.91 8.26 -14.16
N LYS A 415 0.69 8.77 -15.38
CA LYS A 415 0.15 10.12 -15.61
C LYS A 415 -1.25 10.36 -15.03
N ILE A 416 -2.00 9.30 -14.72
CA ILE A 416 -3.28 9.44 -14.04
C ILE A 416 -3.13 10.16 -12.68
N ARG A 417 -2.02 9.96 -11.97
CA ARG A 417 -1.68 10.64 -10.71
C ARG A 417 -1.48 12.15 -10.83
N GLU A 418 -1.29 12.66 -12.05
CA GLU A 418 -1.20 14.10 -12.31
C GLU A 418 -2.59 14.76 -12.22
N THR A 419 -3.68 13.99 -12.26
CA THR A 419 -5.07 14.48 -12.09
C THR A 419 -5.54 14.45 -10.64
N VAL A 420 -6.48 15.34 -10.29
CA VAL A 420 -7.13 15.35 -8.96
C VAL A 420 -7.83 14.01 -8.69
N ILE A 421 -8.55 13.48 -9.67
CA ILE A 421 -9.28 12.21 -9.56
C ILE A 421 -8.33 11.04 -9.34
N GLY A 422 -7.25 10.95 -10.13
CA GLY A 422 -6.19 9.98 -9.95
C GLY A 422 -5.55 10.06 -8.56
N ARG A 423 -5.45 11.27 -8.00
CA ARG A 423 -4.95 11.45 -6.64
C ARG A 423 -5.87 10.89 -5.57
N ILE A 424 -7.16 11.20 -5.66
CA ILE A 424 -8.17 10.74 -4.71
C ILE A 424 -8.35 9.22 -4.82
N GLU A 425 -8.47 8.67 -6.03
CA GLU A 425 -8.71 7.23 -6.19
C GLU A 425 -7.52 6.39 -5.70
N SER A 426 -6.28 6.89 -5.75
CA SER A 426 -5.14 6.15 -5.18
C SER A 426 -5.26 5.94 -3.66
N ARG A 427 -5.95 6.84 -2.97
CA ARG A 427 -6.17 6.84 -1.51
C ARG A 427 -7.35 5.95 -1.11
N MET A 428 -8.22 5.60 -2.07
CA MET A 428 -9.47 4.86 -1.86
C MET A 428 -9.42 3.48 -2.56
N PRO A 429 -8.74 2.48 -1.96
CA PRO A 429 -8.69 1.13 -2.49
C PRO A 429 -10.07 0.48 -2.60
N PHE A 430 -10.20 -0.46 -3.52
CA PHE A 430 -11.40 -1.30 -3.59
C PHE A 430 -11.53 -2.17 -2.33
N HIS A 431 -12.73 -2.23 -1.75
CA HIS A 431 -13.01 -3.10 -0.62
C HIS A 431 -14.49 -3.48 -0.61
N SER A 432 -14.79 -4.78 -0.61
CA SER A 432 -16.17 -5.26 -0.75
C SER A 432 -16.37 -6.57 0.00
N ILE A 433 -17.48 -6.67 0.74
CA ILE A 433 -17.70 -7.74 1.73
C ILE A 433 -19.06 -8.42 1.47
N LYS A 434 -19.06 -9.76 1.41
CA LYS A 434 -20.28 -10.59 1.47
C LYS A 434 -20.34 -11.35 2.79
N ILE A 435 -21.50 -11.34 3.42
CA ILE A 435 -21.77 -12.07 4.67
C ILE A 435 -22.66 -13.28 4.36
N PRO A 436 -22.38 -14.47 4.93
CA PRO A 436 -23.23 -15.65 4.78
C PRO A 436 -24.69 -15.39 5.19
N ASP A 437 -25.65 -15.94 4.46
CA ASP A 437 -27.08 -15.84 4.80
C ASP A 437 -27.37 -16.42 6.19
N ALA A 438 -26.69 -17.49 6.57
CA ALA A 438 -26.85 -18.10 7.90
C ALA A 438 -26.40 -17.17 9.03
N VAL A 439 -25.35 -16.37 8.81
CA VAL A 439 -24.88 -15.34 9.75
C VAL A 439 -25.91 -14.22 9.81
N THR A 440 -26.37 -13.71 8.67
CA THR A 440 -27.38 -12.64 8.59
C THR A 440 -28.70 -13.05 9.25
N LYS A 441 -29.13 -14.31 9.07
CA LYS A 441 -30.35 -14.84 9.68
C LYS A 441 -30.24 -14.92 11.21
N LYS A 442 -29.06 -15.28 11.73
CA LYS A 442 -28.82 -15.37 13.17
C LYS A 442 -28.59 -13.98 13.81
N TYR A 443 -27.90 -13.10 13.10
CA TYR A 443 -27.52 -11.76 13.55
C TYR A 443 -27.88 -10.67 12.52
N PRO A 444 -29.18 -10.33 12.37
CA PRO A 444 -29.63 -9.38 11.34
C PRO A 444 -29.00 -7.98 11.42
N PHE A 445 -28.58 -7.54 12.62
CA PHE A 445 -27.93 -6.25 12.82
C PHE A 445 -26.58 -6.13 12.11
N ILE A 446 -25.90 -7.25 11.83
CA ILE A 446 -24.59 -7.27 11.15
C ILE A 446 -24.69 -6.61 9.77
N ILE A 447 -25.69 -6.99 8.97
CA ILE A 447 -25.89 -6.42 7.64
C ILE A 447 -26.28 -4.94 7.72
N GLN A 448 -27.09 -4.56 8.70
CA GLN A 448 -27.48 -3.16 8.90
C GLN A 448 -26.26 -2.29 9.21
N ASN A 449 -25.43 -2.74 10.15
CA ASN A 449 -24.18 -2.07 10.51
C ASN A 449 -23.21 -2.03 9.33
N LEU A 450 -23.01 -3.14 8.63
CA LEU A 450 -22.11 -3.19 7.47
C LEU A 450 -22.54 -2.22 6.36
N ILE A 451 -23.84 -2.14 6.04
CA ILE A 451 -24.37 -1.17 5.07
C ILE A 451 -24.17 0.27 5.56
N ALA A 452 -24.42 0.55 6.84
CA ALA A 452 -24.20 1.89 7.40
C ALA A 452 -22.71 2.28 7.36
N ASN A 453 -21.84 1.38 7.82
CA ASN A 453 -20.39 1.55 7.90
C ASN A 453 -19.74 1.64 6.51
N SER A 454 -20.33 1.05 5.47
CA SER A 454 -19.83 1.13 4.09
C SER A 454 -19.69 2.56 3.56
N LYS A 455 -20.46 3.50 4.13
CA LYS A 455 -20.46 4.92 3.76
C LYS A 455 -19.59 5.78 4.69
N LEU A 456 -18.99 5.17 5.71
CA LEU A 456 -18.14 5.84 6.67
C LEU A 456 -16.66 5.62 6.32
N MET A 457 -15.81 6.43 6.93
CA MET A 457 -14.37 6.32 6.80
C MET A 457 -13.92 5.03 7.49
N THR A 458 -13.59 4.01 6.70
CA THR A 458 -13.04 2.74 7.19
C THR A 458 -11.59 2.59 6.75
N THR A 459 -10.80 1.83 7.51
CA THR A 459 -9.36 1.68 7.26
C THR A 459 -8.92 0.22 7.34
N GLN A 460 -7.65 -0.01 7.00
CA GLN A 460 -7.02 -1.32 7.12
C GLN A 460 -7.02 -1.86 8.57
N PHE A 461 -7.03 -0.99 9.58
CA PHE A 461 -7.12 -1.44 10.98
C PHE A 461 -8.52 -1.98 11.32
N ASP A 462 -9.57 -1.44 10.71
CA ASP A 462 -10.95 -1.92 10.87
C ASP A 462 -11.14 -3.33 10.27
N VAL A 463 -10.43 -3.63 9.17
CA VAL A 463 -10.38 -4.99 8.61
C VAL A 463 -9.83 -5.95 9.66
N ASN A 464 -8.69 -5.63 10.28
CA ASN A 464 -8.07 -6.50 11.29
C ASN A 464 -9.00 -6.76 12.48
N ASP A 465 -9.61 -5.71 13.04
CA ASP A 465 -10.53 -5.86 14.18
C ASP A 465 -11.73 -6.76 13.82
N SER A 466 -12.26 -6.59 12.61
CA SER A 466 -13.32 -7.44 12.06
C SER A 466 -12.91 -8.90 11.92
N LEU A 467 -11.72 -9.16 11.35
CA LEU A 467 -11.18 -10.50 11.19
C LEU A 467 -10.96 -11.18 12.54
N ARG A 468 -10.39 -10.47 13.51
CA ARG A 468 -10.19 -11.01 14.88
C ARG A 468 -11.51 -11.27 15.59
N LYS A 469 -12.53 -10.43 15.38
CA LYS A 469 -13.87 -10.66 15.92
C LYS A 469 -14.50 -11.93 15.34
N ILE A 470 -14.35 -12.19 14.04
CA ILE A 470 -14.79 -13.45 13.40
C ILE A 470 -14.01 -14.63 13.96
N ALA A 471 -12.67 -14.57 13.94
CA ALA A 471 -11.79 -15.66 14.34
C ALA A 471 -12.06 -16.14 15.78
N SER A 472 -12.44 -15.22 16.67
CA SER A 472 -12.74 -15.51 18.08
C SER A 472 -14.20 -15.89 18.37
N GLY A 473 -15.05 -16.04 17.35
CA GLY A 473 -16.45 -16.43 17.53
C GLY A 473 -17.35 -15.33 18.07
N ARG A 474 -16.89 -14.07 18.02
CA ARG A 474 -17.54 -12.92 18.66
C ARG A 474 -18.35 -12.09 17.70
N ILE A 475 -18.57 -12.55 16.46
CA ILE A 475 -19.24 -11.80 15.40
C ILE A 475 -20.66 -11.33 15.81
N GLY A 476 -21.35 -12.12 16.63
CA GLY A 476 -22.69 -11.82 17.15
C GLY A 476 -22.73 -10.95 18.41
N GLU A 477 -21.57 -10.60 19.00
CA GLU A 477 -21.53 -9.70 20.15
C GLU A 477 -21.87 -8.27 19.72
N THR A 478 -22.91 -7.69 20.31
CA THR A 478 -23.22 -6.27 20.12
C THR A 478 -22.36 -5.43 21.06
N ILE A 479 -21.39 -4.70 20.51
CA ILE A 479 -20.55 -3.81 21.29
C ILE A 479 -21.05 -2.38 21.06
N THR A 480 -21.85 -1.86 21.99
CA THR A 480 -22.19 -0.43 22.02
C THR A 480 -21.07 0.31 22.75
N ARG A 481 -19.97 0.59 22.05
CA ARG A 481 -18.88 1.42 22.58
C ARG A 481 -18.99 2.84 22.05
N THR A 482 -19.03 3.79 22.97
CA THR A 482 -19.00 5.23 22.68
C THR A 482 -17.59 5.80 22.64
N ASP A 483 -16.58 5.02 23.06
CA ASP A 483 -15.19 5.48 23.13
C ASP A 483 -14.55 5.49 21.73
N LEU A 484 -13.91 6.61 21.39
CA LEU A 484 -13.16 6.73 20.16
C LEU A 484 -11.89 5.85 20.21
N LYS A 485 -11.79 4.93 19.26
CA LYS A 485 -10.66 4.04 19.01
C LYS A 485 -10.14 4.20 17.59
N ARG A 486 -8.89 3.78 17.38
CA ARG A 486 -8.28 3.69 16.05
C ARG A 486 -9.05 2.74 15.13
N SER A 487 -9.57 1.63 15.65
CA SER A 487 -10.24 0.59 14.85
C SER A 487 -11.54 0.08 15.47
N TYR A 488 -12.45 -0.33 14.60
CA TYR A 488 -13.73 -0.93 14.94
C TYR A 488 -14.07 -2.08 13.98
N SER A 489 -14.77 -3.10 14.49
CA SER A 489 -15.26 -4.19 13.66
C SER A 489 -16.46 -3.75 12.82
N TYR A 490 -16.46 -4.06 11.52
CA TYR A 490 -17.54 -3.75 10.57
C TYR A 490 -18.94 -4.20 10.99
N PHE A 491 -19.01 -5.12 11.96
CA PHE A 491 -20.23 -5.73 12.47
C PHE A 491 -20.83 -4.97 13.66
N ASP A 492 -20.10 -3.99 14.22
CA ASP A 492 -20.57 -3.06 15.24
C ASP A 492 -20.95 -1.70 14.62
N PRO A 493 -21.79 -0.90 15.29
CA PRO A 493 -22.01 0.48 14.89
C PRO A 493 -20.70 1.27 14.98
N PHE A 494 -20.24 1.86 13.87
CA PHE A 494 -19.08 2.75 13.92
C PHE A 494 -19.51 4.10 14.48
N PRO A 495 -18.75 4.68 15.43
CA PRO A 495 -18.87 6.10 15.69
C PRO A 495 -18.42 6.85 14.42
N LYS A 496 -19.15 7.91 14.07
CA LYS A 496 -18.74 8.77 12.96
C LYS A 496 -17.40 9.41 13.30
N ARG A 497 -16.36 9.10 12.52
CA ARG A 497 -15.05 9.77 12.63
C ARG A 497 -15.18 11.18 12.07
N THR A 498 -14.69 12.18 12.80
CA THR A 498 -14.71 13.59 12.42
C THR A 498 -13.64 13.94 11.38
N GLY A 499 -12.53 13.19 11.36
CA GLY A 499 -11.43 13.38 10.42
C GLY A 499 -10.53 12.14 10.25
N CYS A 500 -9.50 12.31 9.43
CA CYS A 500 -8.51 11.28 9.07
C CYS A 500 -7.56 10.94 10.23
N PHE A 501 -7.21 11.92 11.06
CA PHE A 501 -6.24 11.74 12.13
C PHE A 501 -6.74 10.73 13.18
N GLU A 502 -8.01 10.83 13.59
CA GLU A 502 -8.64 9.91 14.54
C GLU A 502 -8.81 8.49 13.96
N ALA A 503 -8.86 8.37 12.63
CA ALA A 503 -8.84 7.10 11.91
C ALA A 503 -7.43 6.48 11.81
N GLY A 504 -6.40 7.20 12.23
CA GLY A 504 -5.00 6.83 12.00
C GLY A 504 -4.60 6.92 10.53
N ILE A 505 -5.21 7.83 9.75
CA ILE A 505 -4.82 8.11 8.37
C ILE A 505 -3.88 9.33 8.36
N PRO A 506 -2.63 9.19 7.91
CA PRO A 506 -1.71 10.32 7.68
C PRO A 506 -2.29 11.37 6.75
N SER A 507 -1.88 12.62 6.91
CA SER A 507 -2.42 13.75 6.15
C SER A 507 -2.28 13.62 4.63
N ASP A 508 -1.21 12.97 4.13
CA ASP A 508 -1.01 12.73 2.69
C ASP A 508 -1.97 11.72 2.09
N PHE A 509 -2.46 10.80 2.92
CA PHE A 509 -3.38 9.75 2.50
C PHE A 509 -4.83 10.10 2.78
N CYS A 510 -5.08 11.23 3.45
CA CYS A 510 -6.42 11.72 3.72
C CYS A 510 -7.08 12.23 2.42
N PRO A 511 -8.21 11.65 1.96
CA PRO A 511 -8.92 12.15 0.78
C PRO A 511 -9.86 13.31 1.12
N CYS A 512 -9.99 13.69 2.39
CA CYS A 512 -10.93 14.70 2.88
C CYS A 512 -10.36 16.12 2.81
N PHE A 513 -10.09 16.61 1.60
CA PHE A 513 -9.64 17.99 1.39
C PHE A 513 -10.48 18.68 0.33
N SER A 514 -10.63 19.99 0.47
CA SER A 514 -11.04 20.87 -0.61
C SER A 514 -9.84 21.72 -0.98
N GLU A 515 -9.50 21.71 -2.26
CA GLU A 515 -8.37 22.47 -2.78
C GLU A 515 -8.86 23.41 -3.88
N ILE A 516 -8.21 24.57 -3.96
CA ILE A 516 -8.44 25.55 -5.01
C ILE A 516 -7.17 25.61 -5.82
N GLU A 517 -7.25 25.23 -7.08
CA GLU A 517 -6.13 25.34 -8.00
C GLU A 517 -5.70 26.81 -8.11
N ILE A 518 -4.40 27.05 -7.96
CA ILE A 518 -3.80 28.37 -8.09
C ILE A 518 -2.87 28.41 -9.30
N PRO A 519 -2.70 29.56 -9.95
CA PRO A 519 -1.73 29.72 -11.03
C PRO A 519 -0.32 29.30 -10.60
N LYS A 520 0.40 28.59 -11.47
CA LYS A 520 1.78 28.13 -11.21
C LYS A 520 2.73 29.26 -10.81
N THR A 521 2.50 30.46 -11.33
CA THR A 521 3.27 31.68 -10.99
C THR A 521 3.14 32.07 -9.52
N GLU A 522 1.99 31.79 -8.89
CA GLU A 522 1.75 32.06 -7.47
C GLU A 522 2.35 30.98 -6.55
N ALA A 523 2.69 29.81 -7.11
CA ALA A 523 3.23 28.67 -6.36
C ALA A 523 4.76 28.55 -6.44
N LEU A 524 5.46 29.53 -7.03
CA LEU A 524 6.91 29.49 -7.23
C LEU A 524 7.69 29.41 -5.92
N GLU A 525 7.27 30.16 -4.91
CA GLU A 525 7.88 30.16 -3.58
C GLU A 525 7.71 28.79 -2.91
N ALA A 526 6.46 28.31 -2.82
CA ALA A 526 6.15 26.99 -2.28
C ALA A 526 6.92 25.86 -3.01
N ALA A 527 7.03 25.93 -4.33
CA ALA A 527 7.81 24.97 -5.12
C ALA A 527 9.32 25.03 -4.80
N GLY A 528 9.87 26.22 -4.57
CA GLY A 528 11.24 26.41 -4.12
C GLY A 528 11.49 25.79 -2.75
N GLU A 529 10.61 26.08 -1.79
CA GLU A 529 10.66 25.55 -0.42
C GLU A 529 10.53 24.03 -0.39
N LEU A 530 9.65 23.43 -1.21
CA LEU A 530 9.59 21.98 -1.35
C LEU A 530 10.94 21.39 -1.76
N MET A 531 11.63 22.02 -2.72
CA MET A 531 12.94 21.52 -3.16
C MET A 531 14.03 21.72 -2.10
N ILE A 532 13.95 22.77 -1.28
CA ILE A 532 14.83 22.95 -0.12
C ILE A 532 14.63 21.80 0.86
N ILE A 533 13.39 21.53 1.27
CA ILE A 533 13.06 20.42 2.18
C ILE A 533 13.52 19.07 1.61
N VAL A 534 13.28 18.84 0.31
CA VAL A 534 13.77 17.62 -0.37
C VAL A 534 15.29 17.52 -0.27
N ASN A 535 16.03 18.59 -0.55
CA ASN A 535 17.49 18.57 -0.50
C ASN A 535 18.02 18.39 0.91
N GLU A 536 17.40 18.98 1.93
CA GLU A 536 17.73 18.73 3.35
C GLU A 536 17.55 17.26 3.72
N LEU A 537 16.47 16.61 3.25
CA LEU A 537 16.28 15.16 3.43
C LEU A 537 17.38 14.35 2.72
N LEU A 538 17.79 14.75 1.51
CA LEU A 538 18.85 14.08 0.75
C LEU A 538 20.26 14.32 1.34
N GLU A 539 20.50 15.45 2.02
CA GLU A 539 21.76 15.76 2.69
C GLU A 539 21.96 14.99 4.00
N ASN A 540 20.88 14.72 4.74
CA ASN A 540 20.89 13.93 5.99
C ASN A 540 21.28 12.44 5.80
N THR A 541 21.64 12.03 4.58
CA THR A 541 22.04 10.68 4.17
C THR A 541 23.36 10.18 4.77
N GLU A 542 24.23 11.06 5.27
CA GLU A 542 25.54 10.66 5.79
C GLU A 542 25.50 10.07 7.22
N GLN A 543 24.36 10.15 7.93
CA GLN A 543 24.26 9.76 9.35
C GLN A 543 23.47 8.48 9.65
N THR A 544 22.81 7.85 8.68
CA THR A 544 22.12 6.57 8.92
C THR A 544 23.11 5.41 8.77
N GLU A 545 24.00 5.30 9.75
CA GLU A 545 24.92 4.18 9.96
C GLU A 545 24.14 2.91 10.31
N GLU A 546 23.62 2.19 9.31
CA GLU A 546 23.19 0.81 9.53
C GLU A 546 23.38 -0.03 8.26
N TYR A 547 24.63 -0.11 7.80
CA TYR A 547 25.10 -1.34 7.16
C TYR A 547 26.61 -1.55 7.32
N GLU A 548 26.96 -2.70 7.91
CA GLU A 548 28.28 -3.30 7.88
C GLU A 548 28.61 -3.83 6.46
N GLN A 549 29.83 -3.54 6.00
CA GLN A 549 30.61 -4.36 5.06
C GLN A 549 29.92 -4.81 3.75
N ASP A 550 29.94 -3.96 2.71
CA ASP A 550 30.55 -4.29 1.39
C ASP A 550 30.22 -3.26 0.30
N SER A 551 30.85 -2.10 0.36
CA SER A 551 31.59 -1.59 -0.81
C SER A 551 32.18 -0.21 -0.52
N LYS A 552 33.49 -0.09 -0.69
CA LYS A 552 34.13 1.22 -0.92
C LYS A 552 33.48 1.96 -2.10
N GLU A 553 32.88 1.23 -3.03
CA GLU A 553 32.24 1.77 -4.24
C GLU A 553 30.98 2.58 -3.95
N LEU A 554 30.13 2.20 -2.97
CA LEU A 554 28.92 2.98 -2.65
C LEU A 554 29.23 4.34 -2.01
N LYS A 555 30.38 4.48 -1.33
CA LYS A 555 30.86 5.77 -0.81
C LYS A 555 31.23 6.76 -1.91
N GLU A 556 31.44 6.29 -3.15
CA GLU A 556 31.71 7.17 -4.29
C GLU A 556 30.43 7.76 -4.89
N TYR A 557 29.25 7.50 -4.33
CA TYR A 557 27.97 8.03 -4.82
C TYR A 557 27.30 8.90 -3.75
N MET A 558 26.41 9.76 -4.22
CA MET A 558 25.55 10.60 -3.39
C MET A 558 24.20 10.80 -4.10
N CYS A 559 23.18 11.18 -3.34
CA CYS A 559 21.96 11.67 -3.96
C CYS A 559 22.23 13.01 -4.65
N THR A 560 21.77 13.15 -5.89
CA THR A 560 21.87 14.43 -6.61
C THR A 560 21.02 15.47 -5.87
N PRO A 561 21.56 16.67 -5.60
CA PRO A 561 20.74 17.81 -5.27
C PRO A 561 19.73 18.02 -6.40
N MET A 562 18.50 18.36 -6.02
CA MET A 562 17.40 18.48 -6.94
C MET A 562 16.94 19.94 -7.02
N GLU A 563 16.73 20.38 -8.26
CA GLU A 563 16.00 21.61 -8.57
C GLU A 563 14.75 21.24 -9.35
N PHE A 564 13.67 21.98 -9.16
CA PHE A 564 12.48 21.80 -9.99
C PHE A 564 12.68 22.44 -11.37
N ASN A 565 12.16 21.78 -12.39
CA ASN A 565 12.08 22.28 -13.77
C ASN A 565 10.73 22.96 -14.02
N ASN A 566 9.66 22.36 -13.53
CA ASN A 566 8.29 22.81 -13.77
C ASN A 566 7.39 22.46 -12.59
N ILE A 567 6.41 23.33 -12.33
CA ILE A 567 5.29 23.04 -11.43
C ILE A 567 4.24 22.32 -12.27
N GLU A 568 3.94 21.07 -11.95
CA GLU A 568 2.92 20.29 -12.67
C GLU A 568 1.52 20.62 -12.14
N TYR A 569 1.39 20.78 -10.83
CA TYR A 569 0.13 21.13 -10.17
C TYR A 569 0.38 22.00 -8.94
N SER A 570 -0.54 22.93 -8.67
CA SER A 570 -0.48 23.80 -7.51
C SER A 570 -1.89 24.17 -7.05
N SER A 571 -2.13 24.01 -5.76
CA SER A 571 -3.41 24.39 -5.15
C SER A 571 -3.22 24.81 -3.70
N VAL A 572 -4.20 25.50 -3.15
CA VAL A 572 -4.28 25.80 -1.71
C VAL A 572 -5.37 24.93 -1.09
N ARG A 573 -5.03 24.19 -0.03
CA ARG A 573 -6.00 23.44 0.77
C ARG A 573 -6.73 24.40 1.70
N LEU A 574 -8.05 24.27 1.75
CA LEU A 574 -8.88 25.02 2.68
C LEU A 574 -8.77 24.38 4.09
N PRO A 575 -8.45 25.15 5.15
CA PRO A 575 -8.34 24.61 6.51
C PRO A 575 -9.70 24.14 7.05
N MET A 576 -9.70 23.09 7.89
CA MET A 576 -10.92 22.62 8.55
C MET A 576 -11.42 23.65 9.58
N LEU A 577 -12.74 23.89 9.60
CA LEU A 577 -13.43 24.85 10.50
C LEU A 577 -13.11 24.68 12.00
N SER A 578 -12.71 23.49 12.46
CA SER A 578 -12.39 23.18 13.87
C SER A 578 -11.09 23.81 14.37
N VAL A 579 -10.19 24.24 13.49
CA VAL A 579 -8.89 24.86 13.85
C VAL A 579 -9.05 26.36 14.14
N VAL A 580 -10.20 26.96 13.79
CA VAL A 580 -10.43 28.41 13.88
C VAL A 580 -11.46 28.79 14.96
N ASN A 581 -12.40 27.89 15.28
CA ASN A 581 -13.44 28.14 16.28
C ASN A 581 -13.21 27.34 17.56
N ASP A 582 -12.17 27.66 18.32
CA ASP A 582 -12.19 27.39 19.76
C ASP A 582 -13.10 28.44 20.42
N ILE A 583 -14.39 28.13 20.50
CA ILE A 583 -15.43 28.99 21.08
C ILE A 583 -15.20 29.21 22.60
N LYS A 584 -14.24 28.54 23.24
CA LYS A 584 -13.92 28.72 24.66
C LYS A 584 -12.77 29.68 24.95
N SER A 585 -12.11 30.26 23.94
CA SER A 585 -10.95 31.12 24.15
C SER A 585 -11.15 32.53 23.55
N VAL A 586 -12.04 33.31 24.16
CA VAL A 586 -12.25 34.74 23.81
C VAL A 586 -10.98 35.59 23.99
N ASP A 587 -9.95 35.09 24.68
CA ASP A 587 -8.67 35.79 24.91
C ASP A 587 -7.42 35.06 24.36
N THR A 588 -7.58 34.04 23.50
CA THR A 588 -6.40 33.38 22.87
C THR A 588 -6.28 33.80 21.40
N PRO A 589 -5.16 34.39 20.96
CA PRO A 589 -4.96 34.76 19.56
C PRO A 589 -5.11 33.52 18.67
N LEU A 590 -5.85 33.65 17.57
CA LEU A 590 -6.01 32.67 16.48
C LEU A 590 -4.76 31.78 16.33
N GLN A 591 -4.89 30.51 16.72
CA GLN A 591 -3.77 29.59 16.84
C GLN A 591 -3.29 29.01 15.49
N SER A 592 -3.88 29.39 14.35
CA SER A 592 -3.41 28.98 13.02
C SER A 592 -3.41 30.14 12.01
N PHE A 593 -2.25 30.79 11.87
CA PHE A 593 -1.94 31.68 10.74
C PHE A 593 -1.14 30.91 9.69
N SER A 594 -1.62 29.73 9.28
CA SER A 594 -0.93 28.91 8.28
C SER A 594 -1.75 28.69 7.01
N LEU A 595 -1.08 28.72 5.87
CA LEU A 595 -1.62 28.34 4.56
C LEU A 595 -1.06 26.99 4.15
N GLN A 596 -1.92 26.11 3.64
CA GLN A 596 -1.51 24.80 3.17
C GLN A 596 -1.48 24.78 1.64
N TYR A 597 -0.28 24.67 1.07
CA TYR A 597 -0.08 24.54 -0.36
C TYR A 597 0.08 23.07 -0.72
N HIS A 598 -0.70 22.59 -1.67
CA HIS A 598 -0.48 21.27 -2.25
C HIS A 598 0.20 21.44 -3.60
N ILE A 599 1.45 20.98 -3.67
CA ILE A 599 2.37 21.24 -4.77
C ILE A 599 2.83 19.92 -5.37
N VAL A 600 2.83 19.86 -6.70
CA VAL A 600 3.48 18.80 -7.47
C VAL A 600 4.51 19.43 -8.40
N VAL A 601 5.79 19.09 -8.21
CA VAL A 601 6.90 19.57 -9.02
C VAL A 601 7.58 18.45 -9.78
N ARG A 602 8.07 18.77 -10.98
CA ARG A 602 8.96 17.89 -11.74
C ARG A 602 10.40 18.37 -11.57
N ALA A 603 11.28 17.53 -11.03
CA ALA A 603 12.70 17.78 -10.91
C ALA A 603 13.39 17.81 -12.29
N LYS A 604 14.51 18.54 -12.39
CA LYS A 604 15.38 18.53 -13.57
C LYS A 604 16.03 17.16 -13.80
N PRO A 605 16.54 16.87 -15.02
CA PRO A 605 17.44 15.74 -15.26
C PRO A 605 18.66 15.79 -14.32
N PRO A 606 19.24 14.64 -13.95
CA PRO A 606 18.92 13.29 -14.43
C PRO A 606 17.72 12.63 -13.71
N SER A 607 17.27 13.17 -12.58
CA SER A 607 16.24 12.55 -11.73
C SER A 607 14.87 12.47 -12.41
N ASN A 608 14.42 13.58 -13.00
CA ASN A 608 13.05 13.72 -13.54
C ASN A 608 11.95 13.32 -12.54
N ALA A 609 12.24 13.33 -11.22
CA ALA A 609 11.31 12.93 -10.19
C ALA A 609 10.07 13.84 -10.19
N LEU A 610 8.90 13.24 -10.08
CA LEU A 610 7.64 13.93 -9.90
C LEU A 610 7.29 13.89 -8.42
N ILE A 611 7.57 14.97 -7.71
CA ILE A 611 7.49 15.08 -6.25
C ILE A 611 6.17 15.76 -5.88
N GLU A 612 5.41 15.17 -4.96
CA GLU A 612 4.17 15.70 -4.38
C GLU A 612 4.34 15.87 -2.87
N SER A 613 3.90 17.00 -2.34
CA SER A 613 3.83 17.25 -0.90
C SER A 613 2.80 18.34 -0.59
N THR A 614 2.31 18.33 0.65
CA THR A 614 1.52 19.43 1.21
C THR A 614 2.42 20.26 2.10
N LEU A 615 2.66 21.52 1.76
CA LEU A 615 3.45 22.43 2.56
C LEU A 615 2.56 23.29 3.45
N GLU A 616 2.92 23.45 4.70
CA GLU A 616 2.37 24.47 5.59
C GLU A 616 3.29 25.69 5.62
N HIS A 617 2.76 26.84 5.23
CA HIS A 617 3.40 28.14 5.37
C HIS A 617 2.81 28.87 6.57
N ASN A 618 3.57 29.00 7.64
CA ASN A 618 3.18 29.80 8.78
C ASN A 618 3.45 31.28 8.49
N LEU A 619 2.39 32.05 8.22
CA LEU A 619 2.45 33.46 7.87
C LEU A 619 2.94 34.37 9.01
N LYS A 620 2.93 33.88 10.25
CA LYS A 620 3.41 34.65 11.42
C LYS A 620 4.92 34.52 11.58
N THR A 621 5.45 33.31 11.46
CA THR A 621 6.89 33.04 11.61
C THR A 621 7.64 33.09 10.29
N ASP A 622 6.90 33.13 9.18
CA ASP A 622 7.41 33.00 7.81
C ASP A 622 8.22 31.71 7.61
N THR A 623 7.72 30.61 8.18
CA THR A 623 8.38 29.30 8.13
C THR A 623 7.55 28.32 7.32
N TRP A 624 8.25 27.51 6.53
CA TRP A 624 7.67 26.44 5.73
C TRP A 624 7.96 25.07 6.34
N SER A 625 7.01 24.16 6.25
CA SER A 625 7.20 22.77 6.63
C SER A 625 6.39 21.85 5.73
N SER A 626 6.84 20.61 5.54
CA SER A 626 6.01 19.57 4.93
C SER A 626 5.02 19.03 5.97
N LEU A 627 3.73 19.01 5.60
CA LEU A 627 2.71 18.22 6.26
C LEU A 627 2.69 16.85 5.59
N GLY A 628 3.13 15.85 6.34
CA GLY A 628 3.23 14.48 5.87
C GLY A 628 4.54 14.18 5.12
N GLU A 629 4.62 12.97 4.59
CA GLU A 629 5.70 12.47 3.76
C GLU A 629 5.71 13.10 2.37
N ILE A 630 6.92 13.31 1.84
CA ILE A 630 7.11 13.68 0.45
C ILE A 630 6.94 12.43 -0.44
N GLU A 631 5.96 12.46 -1.35
CA GLU A 631 5.66 11.37 -2.28
C GLU A 631 6.40 11.56 -3.60
N ARG A 632 6.82 10.45 -4.23
CA ARG A 632 7.24 10.43 -5.64
C ARG A 632 6.20 9.69 -6.49
N ASN A 633 5.56 10.43 -7.38
CA ASN A 633 4.45 9.96 -8.22
C ASN A 633 4.88 9.22 -9.50
N ASN A 634 6.17 9.23 -9.85
CA ASN A 634 6.67 8.49 -11.02
C ASN A 634 7.67 7.39 -10.63
N LYS A 635 7.73 6.34 -11.47
CA LYS A 635 8.63 5.20 -11.26
C LYS A 635 10.10 5.66 -11.23
N TYR A 636 10.87 5.07 -10.33
CA TYR A 636 12.28 5.43 -10.08
C TYR A 636 13.26 4.27 -10.28
N GLY A 637 12.77 3.05 -10.52
CA GLY A 637 13.60 1.90 -10.87
C GLY A 637 14.72 1.65 -9.86
N ASN A 638 15.97 1.65 -10.35
CA ASN A 638 17.17 1.47 -9.53
C ASN A 638 17.99 2.76 -9.38
N THR A 639 17.39 3.95 -9.54
CA THR A 639 18.15 5.21 -9.46
C THR A 639 18.66 5.52 -8.05
N SER A 640 18.08 4.93 -7.02
CA SER A 640 18.40 5.19 -5.61
C SER A 640 19.32 4.14 -4.99
N PHE A 641 20.19 3.49 -5.78
CA PHE A 641 21.00 2.34 -5.35
C PHE A 641 22.02 2.65 -4.24
N CYS A 642 22.36 3.92 -4.04
CA CYS A 642 23.31 4.43 -3.05
C CYS A 642 22.69 4.73 -1.68
N VAL A 643 21.37 4.60 -1.52
CA VAL A 643 20.67 4.79 -0.24
C VAL A 643 19.88 3.55 0.14
N ASN A 644 19.79 3.25 1.43
CA ASN A 644 18.98 2.15 1.97
C ASN A 644 17.78 2.58 2.80
N ASP A 645 17.72 3.86 3.17
CA ASP A 645 16.55 4.44 3.83
C ASP A 645 15.30 4.33 2.95
N ARG A 646 14.16 3.98 3.57
CA ARG A 646 12.90 3.68 2.88
C ARG A 646 12.28 4.91 2.24
N ILE A 647 12.40 6.07 2.87
CA ILE A 647 11.87 7.34 2.40
C ILE A 647 12.77 7.85 1.27
N LEU A 648 14.08 7.89 1.51
CA LEU A 648 15.07 8.38 0.54
C LEU A 648 15.15 7.50 -0.70
N LYS A 649 14.92 6.19 -0.60
CA LYS A 649 14.81 5.30 -1.78
C LYS A 649 13.75 5.76 -2.78
N LYS A 650 12.69 6.43 -2.33
CA LYS A 650 11.66 6.97 -3.23
C LYS A 650 12.19 8.16 -4.02
N ILE A 651 12.93 9.06 -3.36
CA ILE A 651 13.27 10.38 -3.90
C ILE A 651 14.65 10.37 -4.58
N CYS A 652 15.66 9.78 -3.96
CA CYS A 652 17.06 9.86 -4.36
C CYS A 652 17.34 9.38 -5.79
N HIS A 653 18.19 10.13 -6.49
CA HIS A 653 18.84 9.73 -7.73
C HIS A 653 20.35 9.79 -7.53
N CYS A 654 21.01 8.63 -7.59
CA CYS A 654 22.42 8.48 -7.26
C CYS A 654 23.31 8.92 -8.40
N ILE A 655 24.26 9.80 -8.09
CA ILE A 655 25.31 10.28 -8.98
C ILE A 655 26.68 10.03 -8.35
N SER A 656 27.73 9.96 -9.16
CA SER A 656 29.08 9.81 -8.62
C SER A 656 29.53 11.12 -7.95
N ARG A 657 30.18 11.02 -6.78
CA ARG A 657 30.86 12.14 -6.11
C ARG A 657 32.03 12.71 -6.93
N LYS A 658 32.50 11.99 -7.95
CA LYS A 658 33.56 12.44 -8.89
C LYS A 658 33.01 13.22 -10.08
N THR A 659 31.70 13.17 -10.32
CA THR A 659 31.03 14.06 -11.28
C THR A 659 30.81 15.41 -10.61
N ASP A 660 31.40 16.47 -11.18
CA ASP A 660 31.05 17.85 -10.82
C ASP A 660 29.52 18.01 -10.98
N PRO A 661 28.78 18.50 -9.96
CA PRO A 661 27.34 18.72 -10.05
C PRO A 661 26.92 19.49 -11.30
N ALA A 662 27.78 20.38 -11.82
CA ALA A 662 27.52 21.14 -13.04
C ALA A 662 27.66 20.33 -14.34
N THR A 663 28.40 19.22 -14.32
CA THR A 663 28.69 18.40 -15.54
C THR A 663 27.76 17.19 -15.68
N ALA A 664 27.04 16.81 -14.62
CA ALA A 664 26.00 15.78 -14.65
C ALA A 664 24.65 16.26 -15.25
N ILE A 665 24.58 17.54 -15.63
CA ILE A 665 23.38 18.23 -16.16
C ILE A 665 23.30 18.16 -17.70
N LEU A 666 24.32 17.61 -18.37
CA LEU A 666 24.32 17.30 -19.81
C LEU A 666 24.08 15.80 -20.04
#